data_AF-A0A4Y7S6A2-F1
#
_entry.id   AF-A0A4Y7S6A2-F1
#
_cell.length_a   1.000
_cell.length_b   1.000
_cell.length_c   1.000
_cell.angle_alpha   90.00
_cell.angle_beta   90.00
_cell.angle_gamma   90.00
#
_symmetry.space_group_name_H-M   'P 1'
#
loop_
_entity.id
_entity.type
_entity.pdbx_description
1 polymer ?
#
loop_
_entity_poly.entity_id
_entity_poly.type
_entity_poly.pdbx_seq_one_letter_code
_entity_poly.pdbx_strand_id
1 'polypeptide(L)'
;MSPAAPALPPLVSPSTPREALAASHRSQSPARTASPRVPTQTPSAPPPSGPPSQLSSPNPSPLSSFPASPRSHSPERAPSTVGADGGPPGPDPKPKNDPKKPAKSRGKKGAKKGRSKGDAQAEGSGKGGSGNPDPEPVPVEIDLLTAGELEDIFEDLNIAGEGDPINLEEMAILEELFREIESSYVEGKPRHVSRPDSSVFKRLAAQEEEIIAPQEYRRIFAKKFFVVRKESGRANAEFNERQLSKLVPLDKILSFHDYSIEEDPEDPAYREVEGSLRQVLDEHRKGDEGKIINVLDIKRDGAIEDHPLFSDVEAYRETKNCHLPFGRFTFPIHDHAWWLVATKDARHGWHVDPAGLCTYVEVVTGLKLWAVAVPPPGSNKDPVVFFGDLTQFFKKWEQDKVNGDRWSIEAVLLRPGDKFIFHALCVHLVITIASAICRGGHFYCSTTMTHTATSKMLSLLLENTITNTQHYQSQQLLQLQVAHHHNQLVCLPNGMGFQDLGYCFDRFSDWHSFVMLHVMAILGPAIDPRFYPNHRDYLTASENDCVMLAYGRGAALRTMYRMARYTCIKLSLPGSNAPVEPTVYFEETLLKQAIYFVQAFDAAQAEETPEFSDLRKGDRPHLIRMLAEALNHRGHLVTAFNKRLSRLDLSQVKPIPLCAPSAPERARTIRVTRMKPGGSSKITHDPEALIRFGLTPTLHPILRRYHQEVVVVKKERVSTNSKLAAVEPSQGVVLMLAFTNKWPSQGSSSRTMTPFSFPPILRVARITAAPKAYPQN
;
A
#
# COMPACT_ATOMS: atom_id res chain seq x y z
N MET A 1 50.57 25.40 -5.22
CA MET A 1 50.21 25.72 -3.83
C MET A 1 48.85 25.12 -3.56
N SER A 2 48.80 24.02 -2.80
CA SER A 2 47.58 23.31 -2.43
C SER A 2 47.45 23.36 -0.91
N PRO A 3 46.28 23.67 -0.33
CA PRO A 3 46.13 23.63 1.12
C PRO A 3 45.81 22.21 1.59
N ALA A 4 46.48 21.84 2.68
CA ALA A 4 46.41 20.54 3.34
C ALA A 4 45.13 20.39 4.17
N ALA A 5 44.61 19.17 4.23
CA ALA A 5 43.51 18.76 5.11
C ALA A 5 44.03 18.51 6.55
N PRO A 6 43.24 18.83 7.60
CA PRO A 6 43.65 18.58 8.98
C PRO A 6 43.38 17.14 9.42
N ALA A 7 44.32 16.61 10.21
CA ALA A 7 44.30 15.28 10.80
C ALA A 7 43.32 15.18 11.99
N LEU A 8 42.63 14.04 12.11
CA LEU A 8 41.78 13.68 13.25
C LEU A 8 42.61 13.08 14.40
N PRO A 9 42.22 13.31 15.68
CA PRO A 9 42.90 12.73 16.84
C PRO A 9 42.45 11.28 17.14
N PRO A 10 43.28 10.49 17.86
CA PRO A 10 43.02 9.07 18.09
C PRO A 10 42.03 8.79 19.23
N LEU A 11 41.26 7.71 19.05
CA LEU A 11 40.28 7.15 19.99
C LEU A 11 40.96 6.51 21.22
N VAL A 12 40.55 6.93 22.42
CA VAL A 12 40.90 6.32 23.71
C VAL A 12 39.94 5.17 24.03
N SER A 13 40.50 4.04 24.46
CA SER A 13 39.78 2.81 24.82
C SER A 13 39.12 2.88 26.22
N PRO A 14 38.03 2.13 26.49
CA PRO A 14 37.34 2.18 27.77
C PRO A 14 37.91 1.16 28.77
N SER A 15 38.26 1.62 29.97
CA SER A 15 38.57 0.79 31.15
C SER A 15 37.31 0.54 32.00
N THR A 16 37.20 -0.69 32.49
CA THR A 16 36.18 -1.28 33.37
C THR A 16 36.08 -0.64 34.77
N PRO A 17 34.94 -0.81 35.48
CA PRO A 17 34.64 -0.11 36.73
C PRO A 17 35.10 -0.87 37.98
N ARG A 18 35.36 -0.14 39.07
CA ARG A 18 35.59 -0.71 40.41
C ARG A 18 34.74 0.00 41.45
N GLU A 19 34.16 -0.82 42.33
CA GLU A 19 33.31 -0.52 43.47
C GLU A 19 34.00 0.33 44.55
N ALA A 20 33.21 1.13 45.29
CA ALA A 20 33.40 1.30 46.74
C ALA A 20 32.16 1.91 47.42
N LEU A 21 31.89 1.38 48.62
CA LEU A 21 30.78 1.61 49.54
C LEU A 21 30.93 2.84 50.46
N ALA A 22 29.80 3.17 51.10
CA ALA A 22 29.60 3.56 52.52
C ALA A 22 29.32 5.04 52.90
N ALA A 23 28.04 5.24 53.27
CA ALA A 23 27.49 5.75 54.54
C ALA A 23 28.00 7.06 55.21
N SER A 24 27.06 7.98 55.51
CA SER A 24 26.63 8.33 56.89
C SER A 24 26.09 9.78 57.06
N HIS A 25 24.84 9.87 57.55
CA HIS A 25 24.19 10.89 58.42
C HIS A 25 24.64 12.36 58.46
N ARG A 26 23.69 13.30 58.30
CA ARG A 26 23.05 14.02 59.43
C ARG A 26 21.86 14.91 59.03
N SER A 27 20.94 14.99 59.98
CA SER A 27 19.70 15.78 60.10
C SER A 27 19.82 17.29 59.87
N GLN A 28 18.73 17.92 59.40
CA GLN A 28 18.03 19.03 60.09
C GLN A 28 16.78 19.49 59.30
N SER A 29 15.61 19.43 59.95
CA SER A 29 14.45 20.32 59.68
C SER A 29 14.63 21.57 60.56
N PRO A 30 14.06 22.77 60.26
CA PRO A 30 12.60 22.97 60.34
C PRO A 30 11.95 24.07 59.45
N ALA A 31 10.61 24.05 59.49
CA ALA A 31 9.66 25.19 59.49
C ALA A 31 9.17 25.84 58.16
N ARG A 32 7.91 25.48 57.84
CA ARG A 32 6.72 26.33 57.56
C ARG A 32 6.94 27.71 56.90
N THR A 33 6.27 27.96 55.77
CA THR A 33 5.14 28.93 55.64
C THR A 33 4.51 28.94 54.24
N ALA A 34 3.21 29.27 54.22
CA ALA A 34 2.40 29.84 53.13
C ALA A 34 1.98 28.96 51.92
N SER A 35 0.72 28.52 51.97
CA SER A 35 -0.13 28.20 50.81
C SER A 35 -0.51 29.47 50.03
N PRO A 36 -0.83 29.32 48.73
CA PRO A 36 -2.03 29.94 48.19
C PRO A 36 -3.00 28.92 47.56
N ARG A 37 -4.27 29.29 47.67
CA ARG A 37 -5.47 28.57 47.24
C ARG A 37 -5.47 28.27 45.74
N VAL A 38 -5.86 27.06 45.38
CA VAL A 38 -6.32 26.67 44.04
C VAL A 38 -7.86 26.69 44.05
N PRO A 39 -8.54 27.32 43.08
CA PRO A 39 -9.98 27.24 42.97
C PRO A 39 -10.39 25.89 42.36
N THR A 40 -11.21 25.15 43.10
CA THR A 40 -11.96 23.99 42.61
C THR A 40 -13.00 24.45 41.58
N GLN A 41 -12.78 24.13 40.30
CA GLN A 41 -13.85 24.10 39.30
C GLN A 41 -14.42 22.67 39.25
N THR A 42 -15.71 22.57 39.54
CA THR A 42 -16.55 21.40 39.34
C THR A 42 -16.76 21.19 37.83
N PRO A 43 -16.59 19.97 37.28
CA PRO A 43 -16.90 19.72 35.88
C PRO A 43 -18.42 19.67 35.67
N SER A 44 -18.89 20.50 34.73
CA SER A 44 -20.24 20.51 34.21
C SER A 44 -20.54 19.19 33.47
N ALA A 45 -21.73 18.65 33.72
CA ALA A 45 -22.24 17.48 33.04
C ALA A 45 -22.41 17.73 31.52
N PRO A 46 -22.15 16.72 30.67
CA PRO A 46 -22.39 16.84 29.23
C PRO A 46 -23.91 16.92 28.93
N PRO A 47 -24.31 17.62 27.85
CA PRO A 47 -25.70 17.69 27.42
C PRO A 47 -26.20 16.30 26.97
N PRO A 48 -27.51 16.03 27.11
CA PRO A 48 -28.09 14.74 26.73
C PRO A 48 -28.03 14.55 25.22
N SER A 49 -27.38 13.48 24.80
CA SER A 49 -27.40 12.95 23.44
C SER A 49 -28.84 12.66 23.01
N GLY A 50 -29.29 13.31 21.93
CA GLY A 50 -30.55 13.01 21.26
C GLY A 50 -30.58 11.57 20.72
N PRO A 51 -31.78 11.01 20.48
CA PRO A 51 -31.92 9.63 20.01
C PRO A 51 -31.38 9.48 18.58
N PRO A 52 -30.77 8.33 18.25
CA PRO A 52 -30.22 8.10 16.92
C PRO A 52 -31.35 8.00 15.89
N SER A 53 -31.21 8.77 14.81
CA SER A 53 -31.98 8.65 13.58
C SER A 53 -31.91 7.21 13.07
N GLN A 54 -33.05 6.53 13.07
CA GLN A 54 -33.18 5.20 12.48
C GLN A 54 -33.01 5.31 10.96
N LEU A 55 -31.81 5.01 10.47
CA LEU A 55 -31.58 4.65 9.07
C LEU A 55 -32.24 3.28 8.84
N SER A 56 -33.41 3.33 8.21
CA SER A 56 -34.14 2.17 7.71
C SER A 56 -33.30 1.44 6.66
N SER A 57 -32.85 0.24 7.02
CA SER A 57 -32.28 -0.72 6.07
C SER A 57 -33.35 -1.13 5.05
N PRO A 58 -33.10 -1.09 3.73
CA PRO A 58 -34.02 -1.66 2.78
C PRO A 58 -33.93 -3.20 2.86
N ASN A 59 -35.07 -3.83 3.14
CA ASN A 59 -35.23 -5.28 3.04
C ASN A 59 -34.85 -5.76 1.62
N PRO A 60 -34.10 -6.87 1.48
CA PRO A 60 -33.87 -7.48 0.18
C PRO A 60 -35.17 -8.17 -0.27
N SER A 61 -35.72 -7.69 -1.39
CA SER A 61 -36.79 -8.39 -2.11
C SER A 61 -36.26 -9.67 -2.78
N PRO A 62 -37.09 -10.71 -2.92
CA PRO A 62 -36.63 -12.05 -3.29
C PRO A 62 -36.27 -12.16 -4.77
N LEU A 63 -35.23 -12.96 -5.02
CA LEU A 63 -34.72 -13.44 -6.30
C LEU A 63 -35.81 -13.70 -7.34
N SER A 64 -35.78 -12.90 -8.41
CA SER A 64 -36.37 -13.28 -9.70
C SER A 64 -35.43 -14.29 -10.39
N SER A 65 -36.02 -15.40 -10.78
CA SER A 65 -35.41 -16.44 -11.60
C SER A 65 -35.00 -15.88 -12.96
N PHE A 66 -33.69 -15.84 -13.25
CA PHE A 66 -33.18 -15.61 -14.60
C PHE A 66 -33.21 -16.91 -15.42
N PRO A 67 -33.68 -16.88 -16.68
CA PRO A 67 -33.62 -18.01 -17.59
C PRO A 67 -32.19 -18.18 -18.12
N ALA A 68 -31.82 -19.45 -18.34
CA ALA A 68 -30.58 -19.83 -19.01
C ALA A 68 -30.47 -19.13 -20.37
N SER A 69 -29.32 -18.48 -20.61
CA SER A 69 -28.93 -17.99 -21.94
C SER A 69 -27.73 -18.79 -22.49
N PRO A 70 -27.63 -18.89 -23.82
CA PRO A 70 -27.06 -20.04 -24.50
C PRO A 70 -25.53 -19.95 -24.67
N ARG A 71 -24.91 -21.14 -24.71
CA ARG A 71 -23.50 -21.35 -25.04
C ARG A 71 -23.19 -20.78 -26.42
N SER A 72 -22.28 -19.82 -26.49
CA SER A 72 -21.60 -19.42 -27.72
C SER A 72 -20.43 -20.37 -27.97
N HIS A 73 -20.49 -21.06 -29.11
CA HIS A 73 -19.44 -21.89 -29.66
C HIS A 73 -18.28 -21.02 -30.16
N SER A 74 -17.05 -21.39 -29.81
CA SER A 74 -15.85 -21.09 -30.60
C SER A 74 -15.36 -22.38 -31.25
N PRO A 75 -14.80 -22.34 -32.48
CA PRO A 75 -14.66 -23.53 -33.31
C PRO A 75 -13.40 -24.32 -32.94
N GLU A 76 -13.61 -25.60 -32.61
CA GLU A 76 -12.57 -26.62 -32.53
C GLU A 76 -12.04 -26.97 -33.93
N ARG A 77 -10.71 -27.03 -34.02
CA ARG A 77 -9.95 -27.58 -35.15
C ARG A 77 -10.17 -29.10 -35.18
N ALA A 78 -10.62 -29.62 -36.32
CA ALA A 78 -10.81 -31.05 -36.55
C ALA A 78 -9.49 -31.85 -36.43
N PRO A 79 -9.51 -33.04 -35.81
CA PRO A 79 -8.43 -34.01 -35.92
C PRO A 79 -8.71 -35.02 -37.04
N SER A 80 -7.70 -35.30 -37.86
CA SER A 80 -7.68 -36.37 -38.85
C SER A 80 -7.55 -37.74 -38.18
N THR A 81 -8.47 -38.64 -38.50
CA THR A 81 -8.47 -40.07 -38.20
C THR A 81 -7.60 -40.84 -39.20
N VAL A 82 -6.71 -41.72 -38.70
CA VAL A 82 -6.31 -43.08 -39.16
C VAL A 82 -5.27 -43.54 -38.11
N GLY A 83 -5.22 -44.72 -37.50
CA GLY A 83 -5.92 -45.99 -37.57
C GLY A 83 -5.29 -46.89 -36.48
N ALA A 84 -6.03 -47.88 -36.00
CA ALA A 84 -5.61 -48.81 -34.95
C ALA A 84 -4.62 -49.85 -35.46
N ASP A 85 -3.66 -50.27 -34.62
CA ASP A 85 -3.34 -51.69 -34.37
C ASP A 85 -2.29 -51.84 -33.24
N GLY A 86 -2.42 -52.94 -32.49
CA GLY A 86 -1.90 -53.11 -31.13
C GLY A 86 -0.50 -53.72 -30.96
N GLY A 87 -0.11 -53.85 -29.69
CA GLY A 87 1.06 -54.60 -29.21
C GLY A 87 1.54 -54.16 -27.81
N PRO A 88 1.83 -55.08 -26.87
CA PRO A 88 2.26 -54.72 -25.51
C PRO A 88 3.75 -54.31 -25.47
N PRO A 89 4.19 -53.46 -24.51
CA PRO A 89 5.54 -52.94 -24.50
C PRO A 89 6.55 -53.97 -23.95
N GLY A 90 7.56 -54.28 -24.76
CA GLY A 90 8.80 -54.94 -24.32
C GLY A 90 9.77 -53.97 -23.63
N PRO A 91 10.81 -54.47 -22.95
CA PRO A 91 11.64 -53.68 -22.04
C PRO A 91 12.71 -52.85 -22.76
N ASP A 92 12.95 -51.64 -22.24
CA ASP A 92 13.92 -50.66 -22.73
C ASP A 92 15.38 -51.17 -22.73
N PRO A 93 16.18 -50.85 -23.77
CA PRO A 93 17.61 -51.13 -23.79
C PRO A 93 18.44 -50.01 -23.14
N LYS A 94 19.50 -50.43 -22.44
CA LYS A 94 20.55 -49.59 -21.82
C LYS A 94 21.23 -48.64 -22.82
N PRO A 95 21.60 -47.41 -22.43
CA PRO A 95 22.42 -46.53 -23.26
C PRO A 95 23.92 -46.87 -23.12
N LYS A 96 24.62 -46.90 -24.26
CA LYS A 96 26.08 -46.96 -24.36
C LYS A 96 26.62 -45.70 -25.05
N ASN A 97 27.73 -45.25 -24.48
CA ASN A 97 28.88 -44.55 -25.07
C ASN A 97 28.93 -43.01 -25.13
N ASP A 98 29.98 -42.54 -24.46
CA ASP A 98 30.63 -41.23 -24.46
C ASP A 98 31.09 -40.74 -25.84
N PRO A 99 31.47 -39.45 -25.92
CA PRO A 99 32.74 -39.13 -26.58
C PRO A 99 33.66 -38.19 -25.76
N LYS A 100 34.87 -38.74 -25.55
CA LYS A 100 36.21 -38.14 -25.74
C LYS A 100 36.50 -36.70 -25.26
N LYS A 101 37.35 -36.63 -24.24
CA LYS A 101 38.25 -35.51 -23.87
C LYS A 101 39.25 -35.16 -24.98
N PRO A 102 39.75 -33.91 -25.03
CA PRO A 102 41.12 -33.62 -25.44
C PRO A 102 42.02 -33.23 -24.26
N ALA A 103 43.30 -33.52 -24.45
CA ALA A 103 44.35 -33.51 -23.46
C ALA A 103 44.99 -32.14 -23.22
N LYS A 104 45.65 -32.05 -22.06
CA LYS A 104 46.48 -30.96 -21.55
C LYS A 104 47.69 -30.67 -22.46
N SER A 105 48.07 -29.40 -22.56
CA SER A 105 49.47 -29.00 -22.73
C SER A 105 49.84 -27.86 -21.78
N ARG A 106 51.08 -27.94 -21.28
CA ARG A 106 51.74 -27.07 -20.32
C ARG A 106 52.28 -25.80 -21.01
N GLY A 107 52.37 -24.69 -20.28
CA GLY A 107 53.23 -23.56 -20.66
C GLY A 107 53.39 -22.55 -19.54
N LYS A 108 54.61 -22.43 -19.00
CA LYS A 108 55.06 -21.49 -17.95
C LYS A 108 55.39 -20.11 -18.53
N LYS A 109 55.22 -19.07 -17.68
CA LYS A 109 56.03 -17.85 -17.49
C LYS A 109 56.58 -17.09 -18.71
N GLY A 110 56.31 -15.79 -18.77
CA GLY A 110 57.15 -14.82 -19.49
C GLY A 110 56.61 -13.40 -19.40
N ALA A 111 57.47 -12.46 -19.01
CA ALA A 111 57.15 -11.07 -18.69
C ALA A 111 57.29 -10.11 -19.90
N LYS A 112 57.02 -8.82 -19.62
CA LYS A 112 57.45 -7.56 -20.28
C LYS A 112 56.53 -6.91 -21.34
N LYS A 113 56.10 -5.69 -20.95
CA LYS A 113 56.25 -4.37 -21.62
C LYS A 113 56.31 -4.32 -23.15
N GLY A 114 55.49 -3.43 -23.73
CA GLY A 114 55.86 -2.75 -24.98
C GLY A 114 54.74 -2.02 -25.70
N ARG A 115 54.81 -0.68 -25.68
CA ARG A 115 54.12 0.29 -26.55
C ARG A 115 54.24 -0.03 -28.05
N SER A 116 53.22 0.33 -28.83
CA SER A 116 53.21 1.15 -30.09
C SER A 116 51.91 0.82 -30.85
N LYS A 117 51.03 1.77 -31.18
CA LYS A 117 51.05 2.80 -32.25
C LYS A 117 51.33 2.21 -33.64
N GLY A 118 50.37 2.33 -34.55
CA GLY A 118 50.55 2.04 -35.96
C GLY A 118 49.23 1.91 -36.72
N ASP A 119 48.82 3.02 -37.34
CA ASP A 119 47.84 3.09 -38.42
C ASP A 119 48.19 2.15 -39.58
N ALA A 120 47.18 1.65 -40.30
CA ALA A 120 47.17 1.63 -41.77
C ALA A 120 45.85 1.09 -42.32
N GLN A 121 45.35 1.82 -43.32
CA GLN A 121 44.27 1.51 -44.24
C GLN A 121 44.46 0.16 -44.94
N ALA A 122 43.35 -0.48 -45.29
CA ALA A 122 43.25 -1.26 -46.52
C ALA A 122 41.84 -1.15 -47.08
N GLU A 123 41.78 -0.59 -48.28
CA GLU A 123 40.64 -0.54 -49.17
C GLU A 123 40.17 -1.96 -49.52
N GLY A 124 38.85 -2.13 -49.65
CA GLY A 124 38.23 -3.38 -50.06
C GLY A 124 36.89 -3.10 -50.73
N SER A 125 36.95 -2.78 -52.01
CA SER A 125 35.82 -2.61 -52.93
C SER A 125 34.98 -3.89 -53.04
N GLY A 126 33.68 -3.79 -52.75
CA GLY A 126 32.69 -4.84 -53.03
C GLY A 126 31.37 -4.22 -53.51
N LYS A 127 31.14 -4.25 -54.83
CA LYS A 127 29.88 -3.89 -55.48
C LYS A 127 28.82 -4.98 -55.25
N GLY A 128 27.57 -4.54 -55.08
CA GLY A 128 26.40 -5.23 -55.64
C GLY A 128 25.42 -5.83 -54.63
N GLY A 129 24.35 -5.09 -54.33
CA GLY A 129 23.18 -5.60 -53.61
C GLY A 129 22.15 -4.49 -53.40
N SER A 130 21.35 -4.21 -54.42
CA SER A 130 20.22 -3.28 -54.37
C SER A 130 19.09 -3.87 -53.53
N GLY A 131 19.08 -3.60 -52.23
CA GLY A 131 17.88 -3.61 -51.40
C GLY A 131 17.53 -2.15 -51.11
N ASN A 132 16.31 -1.74 -51.45
CA ASN A 132 15.79 -0.47 -50.93
C ASN A 132 15.87 -0.55 -49.40
N PRO A 133 16.58 0.36 -48.71
CA PRO A 133 16.47 0.46 -47.28
C PRO A 133 15.01 0.84 -46.97
N ASP A 134 14.38 0.06 -46.09
CA ASP A 134 13.18 0.54 -45.40
C ASP A 134 13.49 1.94 -44.86
N PRO A 135 12.59 2.93 -45.05
CA PRO A 135 12.84 4.27 -44.55
C PRO A 135 13.16 4.15 -43.06
N GLU A 136 14.33 4.65 -42.67
CA GLU A 136 14.67 4.77 -41.25
C GLU A 136 13.48 5.44 -40.56
N PRO A 137 12.96 4.89 -39.45
CA PRO A 137 11.85 5.50 -38.74
C PRO A 137 12.26 6.93 -38.40
N VAL A 138 11.61 7.90 -39.06
CA VAL A 138 11.77 9.31 -38.77
C VAL A 138 11.52 9.45 -37.27
N PRO A 139 12.45 10.01 -36.47
CA PRO A 139 12.20 10.24 -35.07
C PRO A 139 10.94 11.08 -34.97
N VAL A 140 9.88 10.48 -34.41
CA VAL A 140 8.66 11.22 -34.10
C VAL A 140 9.08 12.30 -33.13
N GLU A 141 9.09 13.54 -33.59
CA GLU A 141 9.35 14.71 -32.76
C GLU A 141 8.13 14.86 -31.85
N ILE A 142 8.29 14.42 -30.61
CA ILE A 142 7.21 14.42 -29.62
C ILE A 142 7.18 15.80 -28.98
N ASP A 143 6.11 16.55 -29.22
CA ASP A 143 5.86 17.85 -28.59
C ASP A 143 5.98 17.72 -27.07
N LEU A 144 6.98 18.41 -26.54
CA LEU A 144 7.19 18.67 -25.12
C LEU A 144 6.38 19.92 -24.75
N LEU A 145 5.97 20.04 -23.49
CA LEU A 145 5.72 21.38 -22.93
C LEU A 145 6.99 22.19 -23.15
N THR A 146 6.97 23.04 -24.17
CA THR A 146 7.98 24.08 -24.34
C THR A 146 7.68 25.14 -23.28
N ALA A 147 8.66 25.99 -22.96
CA ALA A 147 8.38 27.16 -22.15
C ALA A 147 7.21 27.97 -22.72
N GLY A 148 7.05 28.00 -24.06
CA GLY A 148 5.92 28.62 -24.74
C GLY A 148 4.57 27.93 -24.48
N GLU A 149 4.49 26.60 -24.45
CA GLU A 149 3.21 25.92 -24.12
C GLU A 149 2.80 26.14 -22.65
N LEU A 150 3.78 26.35 -21.76
CA LEU A 150 3.53 26.77 -20.38
C LEU A 150 3.07 28.23 -20.32
N GLU A 151 3.70 29.13 -21.07
CA GLU A 151 3.24 30.53 -21.24
C GLU A 151 1.83 30.60 -21.83
N ASP A 152 1.47 29.76 -22.81
CA ASP A 152 0.12 29.68 -23.37
C ASP A 152 -0.90 29.24 -22.31
N ILE A 153 -0.54 28.27 -21.44
CA ILE A 153 -1.37 27.90 -20.27
C ILE A 153 -1.53 29.10 -19.33
N PHE A 154 -0.48 29.91 -19.12
CA PHE A 154 -0.57 31.13 -18.31
C PHE A 154 -1.43 32.21 -18.95
N GLU A 155 -1.33 32.42 -20.26
CA GLU A 155 -2.18 33.37 -20.99
C GLU A 155 -3.65 32.95 -20.91
N ASP A 156 -3.95 31.66 -21.10
CA ASP A 156 -5.30 31.11 -20.95
C ASP A 156 -5.84 31.23 -19.51
N LEU A 157 -4.98 31.19 -18.49
CA LEU A 157 -5.34 31.42 -17.08
C LEU A 157 -5.51 32.91 -16.72
N ASN A 158 -4.94 33.83 -17.51
CA ASN A 158 -4.95 35.28 -17.24
C ASN A 158 -6.07 36.04 -17.97
N ILE A 159 -6.85 35.37 -18.83
CA ILE A 159 -8.00 35.98 -19.53
C ILE A 159 -9.26 35.82 -18.68
N ALA A 160 -9.32 36.51 -17.54
CA ALA A 160 -10.58 36.69 -16.82
C ALA A 160 -11.18 38.06 -17.19
N GLY A 161 -12.37 38.03 -17.80
CA GLY A 161 -13.18 39.23 -18.01
C GLY A 161 -13.56 39.89 -16.68
N GLU A 162 -13.90 41.19 -16.73
CA GLU A 162 -14.37 41.98 -15.59
C GLU A 162 -15.60 41.35 -14.92
N GLY A 163 -15.42 40.44 -13.95
CA GLY A 163 -16.60 39.79 -13.36
C GLY A 163 -16.36 38.65 -12.37
N ASP A 164 -15.37 38.74 -11.50
CA ASP A 164 -15.35 38.25 -10.10
C ASP A 164 -13.92 38.44 -9.58
N PRO A 165 -13.70 38.68 -8.27
CA PRO A 165 -12.35 38.76 -7.73
C PRO A 165 -11.70 37.39 -7.88
N ILE A 166 -10.82 37.26 -8.87
CA ILE A 166 -9.88 36.13 -8.98
C ILE A 166 -9.28 35.94 -7.60
N ASN A 167 -9.30 34.71 -7.10
CA ASN A 167 -8.62 34.37 -5.86
C ASN A 167 -7.10 34.51 -6.10
N LEU A 168 -6.59 35.73 -5.91
CA LEU A 168 -5.19 36.10 -6.17
C LEU A 168 -4.21 35.20 -5.41
N GLU A 169 -4.62 34.65 -4.27
CA GLU A 169 -3.80 33.71 -3.52
C GLU A 169 -3.64 32.37 -4.25
N GLU A 170 -4.71 31.82 -4.81
CA GLU A 170 -4.64 30.55 -5.55
C GLU A 170 -3.81 30.69 -6.83
N MET A 171 -3.99 31.79 -7.55
CA MET A 171 -3.15 32.09 -8.72
C MET A 171 -1.68 32.23 -8.35
N ALA A 172 -1.37 32.91 -7.24
CA ALA A 172 0.00 33.03 -6.75
C ALA A 172 0.62 31.66 -6.40
N ILE A 173 -0.16 30.74 -5.83
CA ILE A 173 0.29 29.36 -5.54
C ILE A 173 0.59 28.61 -6.84
N LEU A 174 -0.25 28.73 -7.86
CA LEU A 174 -0.03 28.09 -9.17
C LEU A 174 1.19 28.66 -9.89
N GLU A 175 1.35 29.99 -9.91
CA GLU A 175 2.54 30.64 -10.45
C GLU A 175 3.82 30.18 -9.74
N GLU A 176 3.79 30.09 -8.41
CA GLU A 176 4.91 29.56 -7.63
C GLU A 176 5.19 28.10 -7.95
N LEU A 177 4.16 27.27 -8.12
CA LEU A 177 4.28 25.86 -8.45
C LEU A 177 4.98 25.68 -9.79
N PHE A 178 4.51 26.38 -10.83
CA PHE A 178 5.09 26.30 -12.17
C PHE A 178 6.53 26.82 -12.19
N ARG A 179 6.80 27.93 -11.50
CA ARG A 179 8.17 28.43 -11.32
C ARG A 179 9.09 27.40 -10.68
N GLU A 180 8.61 26.66 -9.67
CA GLU A 180 9.40 25.60 -9.03
C GLU A 180 9.55 24.36 -9.92
N ILE A 181 8.53 24.01 -10.72
CA ILE A 181 8.65 22.97 -11.75
C ILE A 181 9.75 23.35 -12.76
N GLU A 182 9.73 24.58 -13.25
CA GLU A 182 10.71 25.10 -14.21
C GLU A 182 12.11 25.25 -13.62
N SER A 183 12.23 25.53 -12.32
CA SER A 183 13.52 25.57 -11.62
C SER A 183 14.26 24.22 -11.73
N SER A 184 13.52 23.12 -11.88
CA SER A 184 14.06 21.77 -12.06
C SER A 184 14.53 21.46 -13.49
N TYR A 185 14.20 22.32 -14.46
CA TYR A 185 14.49 22.12 -15.88
C TYR A 185 16.00 22.18 -16.13
N VAL A 186 16.44 21.43 -17.13
CA VAL A 186 17.82 21.45 -17.60
C VAL A 186 17.78 21.81 -19.07
N GLU A 187 18.45 22.91 -19.42
CA GLU A 187 18.48 23.46 -20.78
C GLU A 187 17.07 23.79 -21.31
N GLY A 188 16.22 24.36 -20.44
CA GLY A 188 14.85 24.76 -20.77
C GLY A 188 13.90 23.58 -21.02
N LYS A 189 14.28 22.35 -20.65
CA LYS A 189 13.47 21.15 -20.82
C LYS A 189 13.27 20.40 -19.51
N PRO A 190 12.12 19.72 -19.34
CA PRO A 190 11.88 18.86 -18.18
C PRO A 190 13.00 17.82 -18.00
N ARG A 191 13.37 17.53 -16.76
CA ARG A 191 14.49 16.63 -16.44
C ARG A 191 14.33 15.23 -17.02
N HIS A 192 13.10 14.71 -17.08
CA HIS A 192 12.80 13.40 -17.67
C HIS A 192 13.03 13.32 -19.19
N VAL A 193 13.27 14.48 -19.83
CA VAL A 193 13.62 14.60 -21.25
C VAL A 193 15.11 14.84 -21.41
N SER A 194 15.65 15.86 -20.74
CA SER A 194 17.03 16.31 -20.91
C SER A 194 18.04 15.43 -20.17
N ARG A 195 17.67 14.86 -19.02
CA ARG A 195 18.52 13.98 -18.19
C ARG A 195 17.72 12.80 -17.62
N PRO A 196 17.20 11.90 -18.48
CA PRO A 196 16.29 10.82 -18.07
C PRO A 196 16.86 9.91 -16.98
N ASP A 197 18.17 9.65 -16.97
CA ASP A 197 18.80 8.82 -15.94
C ASP A 197 18.73 9.43 -14.52
N SER A 198 18.69 10.76 -14.43
CA SER A 198 18.61 11.50 -13.17
C SER A 198 17.18 11.84 -12.73
N SER A 199 16.20 11.74 -13.62
CA SER A 199 14.79 12.00 -13.33
C SER A 199 14.15 10.85 -12.58
N VAL A 200 13.16 11.10 -11.72
CA VAL A 200 12.33 10.03 -11.14
C VAL A 200 11.45 9.31 -12.17
N PHE A 201 11.19 9.92 -13.32
CA PHE A 201 10.38 9.32 -14.38
C PHE A 201 11.21 8.48 -15.35
N LYS A 202 10.64 7.34 -15.75
CA LYS A 202 11.09 6.53 -16.88
C LYS A 202 9.95 6.53 -17.91
N ARG A 203 10.24 7.11 -19.07
CA ARG A 203 9.35 7.05 -20.24
C ARG A 203 9.45 5.68 -20.88
N LEU A 204 8.30 5.11 -21.23
CA LEU A 204 8.18 3.85 -21.95
C LEU A 204 7.22 4.05 -23.13
N ALA A 205 7.55 3.50 -24.29
CA ALA A 205 6.54 3.28 -25.33
C ALA A 205 5.65 2.09 -24.93
N ALA A 206 4.40 2.06 -25.41
CA ALA A 206 3.47 0.97 -25.11
C ALA A 206 4.03 -0.41 -25.50
N GLN A 207 4.76 -0.51 -26.61
CA GLN A 207 5.39 -1.77 -27.04
C GLN A 207 6.58 -2.16 -26.16
N GLU A 208 7.28 -1.19 -25.57
CA GLU A 208 8.38 -1.48 -24.64
C GLU A 208 7.86 -2.15 -23.36
N GLU A 209 6.70 -1.72 -22.86
CA GLU A 209 6.05 -2.34 -21.70
C GLU A 209 5.78 -3.84 -21.92
N GLU A 210 5.40 -4.24 -23.14
CA GLU A 210 5.09 -5.64 -23.48
C GLU A 210 6.34 -6.54 -23.60
N ILE A 211 7.49 -5.98 -23.99
CA ILE A 211 8.72 -6.74 -24.23
C ILE A 211 9.63 -6.83 -23.00
N ILE A 212 9.52 -5.90 -22.05
CA ILE A 212 10.36 -5.92 -20.84
C ILE A 212 9.96 -7.11 -19.98
N ALA A 213 10.93 -7.97 -19.66
CA ALA A 213 10.70 -9.11 -18.78
C ALA A 213 10.13 -8.65 -17.41
N PRO A 214 9.12 -9.33 -16.83
CA PRO A 214 8.47 -8.91 -15.59
C PRO A 214 9.42 -8.57 -14.43
N GLN A 215 10.50 -9.35 -14.27
CA GLN A 215 11.51 -9.12 -13.21
C GLN A 215 12.32 -7.85 -13.44
N GLU A 216 12.59 -7.52 -14.70
CA GLU A 216 13.29 -6.30 -15.10
C GLU A 216 12.36 -5.09 -14.97
N TYR A 217 11.10 -5.25 -15.37
CA TYR A 217 10.06 -4.23 -15.22
C TYR A 217 9.91 -3.81 -13.75
N ARG A 218 9.74 -4.77 -12.84
CA ARG A 218 9.73 -4.53 -11.38
C ARG A 218 11.02 -3.88 -10.87
N ARG A 219 12.19 -4.26 -11.42
CA ARG A 219 13.49 -3.71 -11.02
C ARG A 219 13.60 -2.22 -11.35
N ILE A 220 13.17 -1.84 -12.56
CA ILE A 220 13.17 -0.45 -12.99
C ILE A 220 12.11 0.30 -12.18
N PHE A 221 10.92 -0.28 -12.03
CA PHE A 221 9.85 0.32 -11.23
C PHE A 221 10.32 0.63 -9.83
N ALA A 222 11.04 -0.27 -9.15
CA ALA A 222 11.54 -0.03 -7.78
C ALA A 222 12.42 1.23 -7.60
N LYS A 223 12.81 1.91 -8.68
CA LYS A 223 13.61 3.15 -8.67
C LYS A 223 12.98 4.32 -9.43
N LYS A 224 12.00 4.07 -10.30
CA LYS A 224 11.46 5.06 -11.24
C LYS A 224 9.95 4.91 -11.34
N PHE A 225 9.26 6.02 -11.56
CA PHE A 225 7.86 6.01 -11.97
C PHE A 225 7.77 5.83 -13.48
N PHE A 226 6.71 5.17 -13.97
CA PHE A 226 6.55 4.93 -15.40
C PHE A 226 5.57 5.91 -16.02
N VAL A 227 5.98 6.49 -17.15
CA VAL A 227 5.09 7.23 -18.06
C VAL A 227 5.06 6.44 -19.35
N VAL A 228 4.00 5.65 -19.53
CA VAL A 228 3.76 4.82 -20.72
C VAL A 228 2.96 5.65 -21.71
N ARG A 229 3.55 5.97 -22.86
CA ARG A 229 2.86 6.71 -23.93
C ARG A 229 2.38 5.76 -25.02
N LYS A 230 1.11 5.89 -25.41
CA LYS A 230 0.56 5.21 -26.58
C LYS A 230 0.87 6.01 -27.84
N GLU A 231 1.10 5.32 -28.95
CA GLU A 231 1.23 5.97 -30.26
C GLU A 231 -0.07 6.71 -30.61
N SER A 232 0.06 7.91 -31.17
CA SER A 232 -1.01 8.89 -31.44
C SER A 232 -1.99 8.48 -32.57
N GLY A 233 -2.14 7.19 -32.85
CA GLY A 233 -2.91 6.69 -34.00
C GLY A 233 -4.44 6.61 -33.82
N ARG A 234 -4.99 6.91 -32.65
CA ARG A 234 -6.44 6.89 -32.43
C ARG A 234 -6.96 8.30 -32.21
N ALA A 235 -8.10 8.62 -32.83
CA ALA A 235 -8.84 9.84 -32.53
C ALA A 235 -9.08 9.90 -31.01
N ASN A 236 -8.65 10.99 -30.39
CA ASN A 236 -8.80 11.20 -28.96
C ASN A 236 -10.30 11.20 -28.62
N ALA A 237 -10.66 10.51 -27.56
CA ALA A 237 -12.00 10.66 -27.02
C ALA A 237 -12.18 12.12 -26.57
N GLU A 238 -13.36 12.68 -26.81
CA GLU A 238 -13.74 14.02 -26.32
C GLU A 238 -14.42 13.93 -24.95
N PHE A 239 -14.34 15.00 -24.17
CA PHE A 239 -15.10 15.16 -22.93
C PHE A 239 -16.56 15.47 -23.27
N ASN A 240 -17.40 14.45 -23.39
CA ASN A 240 -18.80 14.61 -23.78
C ASN A 240 -19.73 13.59 -23.12
N GLU A 241 -21.03 13.77 -23.34
CA GLU A 241 -22.10 12.93 -22.80
C GLU A 241 -21.87 11.44 -23.06
N ARG A 242 -21.42 11.10 -24.27
CA ARG A 242 -21.18 9.71 -24.69
C ARG A 242 -20.05 9.07 -23.91
N GLN A 243 -18.99 9.80 -23.55
CA GLN A 243 -17.94 9.24 -22.71
C GLN A 243 -18.41 9.12 -21.26
N LEU A 244 -18.99 10.18 -20.69
CA LEU A 244 -19.44 10.20 -19.30
C LEU A 244 -20.48 9.11 -18.98
N SER A 245 -21.42 8.85 -19.90
CA SER A 245 -22.43 7.79 -19.77
C SER A 245 -21.86 6.36 -19.75
N LYS A 246 -20.58 6.16 -20.11
CA LYS A 246 -19.91 4.85 -19.97
C LYS A 246 -19.43 4.57 -18.55
N LEU A 247 -19.29 5.60 -17.72
CA LEU A 247 -18.76 5.47 -16.37
C LEU A 247 -19.87 5.00 -15.44
N VAL A 248 -20.95 5.79 -15.38
CA VAL A 248 -22.18 5.56 -14.60
C VAL A 248 -23.35 6.28 -15.29
N PRO A 249 -24.61 5.98 -14.94
CA PRO A 249 -25.75 6.80 -15.39
C PRO A 249 -25.53 8.28 -15.05
N LEU A 250 -25.77 9.17 -16.01
CA LEU A 250 -25.41 10.59 -15.89
C LEU A 250 -26.10 11.31 -14.74
N ASP A 251 -27.33 10.90 -14.41
CA ASP A 251 -28.14 11.48 -13.34
C ASP A 251 -27.93 10.78 -11.98
N LYS A 252 -27.01 9.81 -11.91
CA LYS A 252 -26.63 9.18 -10.64
C LYS A 252 -25.95 10.23 -9.77
N ILE A 253 -26.41 10.35 -8.52
CA ILE A 253 -25.80 11.22 -7.52
C ILE A 253 -24.47 10.60 -7.05
N LEU A 254 -23.43 11.43 -7.03
CA LEU A 254 -22.06 11.14 -6.66
C LEU A 254 -21.57 12.26 -5.73
N SER A 255 -20.57 11.95 -4.90
CA SER A 255 -19.81 12.97 -4.17
C SER A 255 -18.71 13.54 -5.08
N PHE A 256 -18.48 14.84 -5.03
CA PHE A 256 -17.36 15.52 -5.66
C PHE A 256 -16.96 16.79 -4.93
N HIS A 257 -15.76 17.30 -5.21
CA HIS A 257 -15.31 18.59 -4.69
C HIS A 257 -15.74 19.71 -5.62
N ASP A 258 -16.39 20.75 -5.07
CA ASP A 258 -16.72 22.00 -5.77
C ASP A 258 -15.79 23.12 -5.28
N TYR A 259 -14.82 23.50 -6.10
CA TYR A 259 -13.84 24.55 -5.77
C TYR A 259 -14.42 25.97 -5.91
N SER A 260 -15.66 26.13 -6.37
CA SER A 260 -16.37 27.42 -6.27
C SER A 260 -16.84 27.75 -4.85
N ILE A 261 -16.73 26.78 -3.94
CA ILE A 261 -17.04 26.96 -2.52
C ILE A 261 -15.75 27.39 -1.80
N GLU A 262 -15.83 28.53 -1.11
CA GLU A 262 -14.74 29.00 -0.24
C GLU A 262 -14.40 27.94 0.79
N GLU A 263 -13.11 27.73 1.01
CA GLU A 263 -12.64 26.73 1.96
C GLU A 263 -13.00 27.13 3.38
N ASP A 264 -13.63 26.22 4.12
CA ASP A 264 -13.82 26.38 5.56
C ASP A 264 -12.59 25.78 6.27
N PRO A 265 -11.74 26.60 6.92
CA PRO A 265 -10.57 26.08 7.64
C PRO A 265 -10.95 25.18 8.82
N GLU A 266 -12.20 25.23 9.30
CA GLU A 266 -12.69 24.36 10.38
C GLU A 266 -13.26 23.03 9.87
N ASP A 267 -13.63 22.93 8.58
CA ASP A 267 -14.20 21.74 7.95
C ASP A 267 -13.60 21.48 6.56
N PRO A 268 -12.53 20.66 6.46
CA PRO A 268 -11.93 20.29 5.18
C PRO A 268 -12.90 19.58 4.22
N ALA A 269 -13.97 18.97 4.73
CA ALA A 269 -15.00 18.33 3.91
C ALA A 269 -16.04 19.35 3.38
N TYR A 270 -15.92 20.63 3.69
CA TYR A 270 -16.90 21.66 3.31
C TYR A 270 -17.08 21.82 1.79
N ARG A 271 -16.03 21.52 1.01
CA ARG A 271 -16.08 21.50 -0.46
C ARG A 271 -16.69 20.22 -1.03
N GLU A 272 -16.87 19.18 -0.22
CA GLU A 272 -17.49 17.92 -0.63
C GLU A 272 -19.01 18.10 -0.77
N VAL A 273 -19.52 18.00 -1.99
CA VAL A 273 -20.94 18.16 -2.32
C VAL A 273 -21.46 16.98 -3.12
N GLU A 274 -22.79 16.81 -3.13
CA GLU A 274 -23.46 15.81 -3.94
C GLU A 274 -23.98 16.40 -5.26
N GLY A 275 -23.79 15.67 -6.36
CA GLY A 275 -24.37 16.03 -7.65
C GLY A 275 -24.21 14.93 -8.70
N SER A 276 -24.46 15.25 -9.97
CA SER A 276 -24.49 14.26 -11.05
C SER A 276 -23.47 14.56 -12.16
N LEU A 277 -23.09 13.55 -12.94
CA LEU A 277 -22.22 13.76 -14.11
C LEU A 277 -22.88 14.63 -15.19
N ARG A 278 -24.21 14.74 -15.19
CA ARG A 278 -24.94 15.71 -16.01
C ARG A 278 -24.54 17.14 -15.63
N GLN A 279 -24.54 17.45 -14.33
CA GLN A 279 -24.13 18.78 -13.84
C GLN A 279 -22.67 19.05 -14.18
N VAL A 280 -21.77 18.08 -13.99
CA VAL A 280 -20.35 18.21 -14.39
C VAL A 280 -20.21 18.53 -15.88
N LEU A 281 -20.99 17.86 -16.74
CA LEU A 281 -21.01 18.13 -18.18
C LEU A 281 -21.55 19.52 -18.50
N ASP A 282 -22.58 19.97 -17.79
CA ASP A 282 -23.19 21.28 -17.99
C ASP A 282 -22.24 22.40 -17.55
N GLU A 283 -21.48 22.21 -16.46
CA GLU A 283 -20.40 23.13 -16.07
C GLU A 283 -19.27 23.15 -17.09
N HIS A 284 -18.83 21.99 -17.58
CA HIS A 284 -17.83 21.91 -18.66
C HIS A 284 -18.26 22.70 -19.91
N ARG A 285 -19.55 22.66 -20.28
CA ARG A 285 -20.08 23.36 -21.47
C ARG A 285 -20.07 24.88 -21.35
N LYS A 286 -19.96 25.43 -20.14
CA LYS A 286 -19.83 26.88 -19.91
C LYS A 286 -18.42 27.39 -20.17
N GLY A 287 -17.44 26.50 -20.41
CA GLY A 287 -16.05 26.90 -20.61
C GLY A 287 -15.48 27.51 -19.32
N ASP A 288 -14.83 28.66 -19.44
CA ASP A 288 -14.19 29.34 -18.30
C ASP A 288 -15.20 29.99 -17.32
N GLU A 289 -16.48 30.08 -17.70
CA GLU A 289 -17.58 30.47 -16.79
C GLU A 289 -18.14 29.27 -15.98
N GLY A 290 -17.61 28.07 -16.21
CA GLY A 290 -18.02 26.84 -15.53
C GLY A 290 -17.39 26.67 -14.16
N LYS A 291 -18.07 25.94 -13.29
CA LYS A 291 -17.49 25.56 -12.00
C LYS A 291 -16.31 24.60 -12.13
N ILE A 292 -15.35 24.77 -11.22
CA ILE A 292 -14.22 23.85 -11.03
C ILE A 292 -14.67 22.69 -10.14
N ILE A 293 -14.87 21.51 -10.74
CA ILE A 293 -15.41 20.31 -10.10
C ILE A 293 -14.44 19.14 -10.25
N ASN A 294 -14.23 18.40 -9.17
CA ASN A 294 -13.37 17.22 -9.13
C ASN A 294 -14.09 16.01 -8.52
N VAL A 295 -14.43 15.03 -9.36
CA VAL A 295 -15.03 13.74 -8.96
C VAL A 295 -13.92 12.70 -8.81
N LEU A 296 -13.61 12.34 -7.56
CA LEU A 296 -12.41 11.57 -7.22
C LEU A 296 -12.64 10.05 -6.99
N ASP A 297 -13.88 9.60 -6.79
CA ASP A 297 -14.16 8.19 -6.49
C ASP A 297 -15.41 7.67 -7.23
N ILE A 298 -15.27 7.41 -8.53
CA ILE A 298 -16.28 6.68 -9.29
C ILE A 298 -15.83 5.22 -9.42
N LYS A 299 -16.44 4.36 -8.61
CA LYS A 299 -16.22 2.91 -8.62
C LYS A 299 -16.30 2.32 -10.03
N ARG A 300 -15.25 1.62 -10.46
CA ARG A 300 -15.20 0.94 -11.76
C ARG A 300 -15.40 -0.56 -11.58
N ASP A 301 -16.46 -1.07 -12.18
CA ASP A 301 -16.66 -2.52 -12.34
C ASP A 301 -15.73 -3.07 -13.43
N GLY A 302 -15.31 -4.32 -13.28
CA GLY A 302 -14.52 -5.00 -14.30
C GLY A 302 -13.82 -6.24 -13.81
N ALA A 303 -13.15 -6.91 -14.74
CA ALA A 303 -12.19 -7.95 -14.41
C ALA A 303 -10.95 -7.32 -13.76
N ILE A 304 -10.38 -8.02 -12.77
CA ILE A 304 -9.12 -7.62 -12.15
C ILE A 304 -8.01 -7.70 -13.22
N GLU A 305 -7.39 -6.56 -13.50
CA GLU A 305 -6.31 -6.46 -14.50
C GLU A 305 -5.09 -7.28 -14.06
N ASP A 306 -4.51 -8.00 -15.03
CA ASP A 306 -3.22 -8.65 -14.85
C ASP A 306 -2.11 -7.69 -15.20
N HIS A 307 -1.14 -7.56 -14.29
CA HIS A 307 0.00 -6.71 -14.53
C HIS A 307 1.23 -7.22 -13.78
N PRO A 308 2.44 -7.15 -14.36
CA PRO A 308 3.67 -7.58 -13.70
C PRO A 308 3.88 -6.95 -12.32
N LEU A 309 3.41 -5.74 -12.07
CA LEU A 309 3.60 -5.06 -10.78
C LEU A 309 2.60 -5.46 -9.69
N PHE A 310 1.47 -6.09 -10.03
CA PHE A 310 0.32 -6.26 -9.12
C PHE A 310 0.46 -7.57 -8.35
N SER A 311 1.37 -7.61 -7.37
CA SER A 311 1.67 -8.83 -6.61
C SER A 311 0.54 -9.24 -5.66
N ASP A 312 -0.32 -8.30 -5.30
CA ASP A 312 -1.58 -8.56 -4.60
C ASP A 312 -2.61 -9.31 -5.44
N VAL A 313 -2.77 -8.95 -6.72
CA VAL A 313 -3.66 -9.66 -7.66
C VAL A 313 -3.19 -11.09 -7.84
N GLU A 314 -1.88 -11.29 -8.04
CA GLU A 314 -1.27 -12.62 -8.11
C GLU A 314 -1.55 -13.43 -6.83
N ALA A 315 -1.24 -12.87 -5.66
CA ALA A 315 -1.49 -13.54 -4.38
C ALA A 315 -2.97 -13.86 -4.16
N TYR A 316 -3.88 -12.95 -4.51
CA TYR A 316 -5.32 -13.19 -4.44
C TYR A 316 -5.72 -14.40 -5.28
N ARG A 317 -5.28 -14.46 -6.53
CA ARG A 317 -5.63 -15.54 -7.47
C ARG A 317 -5.09 -16.88 -7.02
N GLU A 318 -3.87 -16.90 -6.49
CA GLU A 318 -3.21 -18.11 -5.99
C GLU A 318 -3.81 -18.57 -4.65
N THR A 319 -4.39 -17.66 -3.86
CA THR A 319 -5.02 -17.99 -2.56
C THR A 319 -6.52 -18.19 -2.62
N LYS A 320 -7.20 -17.88 -3.74
CA LYS A 320 -8.67 -18.01 -3.87
C LYS A 320 -9.23 -19.41 -3.58
N ASN A 321 -8.42 -20.44 -3.82
CA ASN A 321 -8.77 -21.85 -3.58
C ASN A 321 -8.17 -22.40 -2.29
N CYS A 322 -7.36 -21.60 -1.58
CA CYS A 322 -6.90 -21.97 -0.24
C CYS A 322 -8.09 -21.89 0.71
N HIS A 323 -8.10 -22.76 1.71
CA HIS A 323 -9.03 -22.61 2.81
C HIS A 323 -8.66 -21.29 3.51
N LEU A 324 -9.49 -20.26 3.44
CA LEU A 324 -9.30 -19.03 4.21
C LEU A 324 -10.15 -19.10 5.48
N PRO A 325 -9.84 -18.30 6.52
CA PRO A 325 -10.53 -18.38 7.80
C PRO A 325 -12.06 -18.29 7.73
N PHE A 326 -12.58 -17.49 6.80
CA PHE A 326 -14.01 -17.25 6.58
C PHE A 326 -14.48 -17.67 5.18
N GLY A 327 -13.83 -18.66 4.57
CA GLY A 327 -14.22 -19.18 3.26
C GLY A 327 -13.58 -18.43 2.09
N ARG A 328 -14.34 -17.63 1.36
CA ARG A 328 -13.85 -16.90 0.17
C ARG A 328 -13.62 -15.43 0.51
N PHE A 329 -12.42 -14.94 0.21
CA PHE A 329 -12.15 -13.50 0.20
C PHE A 329 -12.62 -12.92 -1.14
N THR A 330 -13.31 -11.80 -1.08
CA THR A 330 -13.71 -11.03 -2.27
C THR A 330 -12.66 -9.96 -2.49
N PHE A 331 -12.05 -9.92 -3.68
CA PHE A 331 -11.10 -8.87 -4.00
C PHE A 331 -11.79 -7.49 -3.97
N PRO A 332 -11.19 -6.47 -3.32
CA PRO A 332 -11.79 -5.15 -3.20
C PRO A 332 -11.66 -4.40 -4.52
N ILE A 333 -12.40 -4.82 -5.54
CA ILE A 333 -12.29 -4.32 -6.92
C ILE A 333 -12.39 -2.79 -6.97
N HIS A 334 -13.25 -2.19 -6.14
CA HIS A 334 -13.48 -0.75 -6.13
C HIS A 334 -12.35 0.06 -5.48
N ASP A 335 -11.56 -0.54 -4.60
CA ASP A 335 -10.33 0.08 -4.12
C ASP A 335 -9.24 0.02 -5.21
N HIS A 336 -9.32 -0.94 -6.14
CA HIS A 336 -8.26 -1.20 -7.15
C HIS A 336 -8.65 -0.76 -8.56
N ALA A 337 -9.83 -0.18 -8.74
CA ALA A 337 -10.36 0.21 -10.03
C ALA A 337 -11.39 1.34 -9.88
N TRP A 338 -11.05 2.50 -10.42
CA TRP A 338 -11.89 3.70 -10.34
C TRP A 338 -11.81 4.56 -11.60
N TRP A 339 -12.76 5.46 -11.75
CA TRP A 339 -12.75 6.56 -12.70
C TRP A 339 -12.64 7.89 -11.94
N LEU A 340 -11.98 8.86 -12.58
CA LEU A 340 -11.98 10.26 -12.17
C LEU A 340 -12.62 11.08 -13.28
N VAL A 341 -13.36 12.10 -12.89
CA VAL A 341 -13.90 13.12 -13.80
C VAL A 341 -13.60 14.47 -13.20
N ALA A 342 -12.98 15.36 -13.95
CA ALA A 342 -12.67 16.69 -13.47
C ALA A 342 -12.89 17.72 -14.58
N THR A 343 -13.43 18.89 -14.23
CA THR A 343 -13.50 20.03 -15.15
C THR A 343 -12.13 20.72 -15.24
N LYS A 344 -12.01 21.72 -16.13
CA LYS A 344 -10.78 22.51 -16.27
C LYS A 344 -10.41 23.15 -14.92
N ASP A 345 -9.12 23.27 -14.65
CA ASP A 345 -8.50 23.90 -13.47
C ASP A 345 -8.75 23.20 -12.13
N ALA A 346 -9.46 22.08 -12.13
CA ALA A 346 -9.61 21.24 -10.95
C ALA A 346 -8.25 20.73 -10.47
N ARG A 347 -7.91 21.05 -9.23
CA ARG A 347 -6.66 20.65 -8.58
C ARG A 347 -6.89 19.65 -7.46
N HIS A 348 -5.81 19.03 -7.00
CA HIS A 348 -5.79 18.25 -5.78
C HIS A 348 -4.41 18.40 -5.14
N GLY A 349 -4.34 18.93 -3.92
CA GLY A 349 -3.12 19.32 -3.22
C GLY A 349 -2.16 18.17 -2.95
N TRP A 350 -1.03 18.47 -2.29
CA TRP A 350 0.01 17.47 -2.05
C TRP A 350 -0.49 16.33 -1.17
N HIS A 351 -0.32 15.09 -1.65
CA HIS A 351 -0.72 13.92 -0.90
C HIS A 351 0.00 12.64 -1.35
N VAL A 352 -0.24 11.54 -0.63
CA VAL A 352 0.17 10.17 -0.98
C VAL A 352 -1.06 9.28 -0.95
N ASP A 353 -1.13 8.31 -1.86
CA ASP A 353 -2.32 7.47 -1.93
C ASP A 353 -2.53 6.59 -0.67
N PRO A 354 -3.79 6.28 -0.34
CA PRO A 354 -4.14 5.54 0.87
C PRO A 354 -3.56 4.14 0.97
N ALA A 355 -3.52 3.64 2.21
CA ALA A 355 -3.18 2.27 2.58
C ALA A 355 -1.81 1.77 2.06
N GLY A 356 -0.91 2.68 1.68
CA GLY A 356 0.41 2.37 1.11
C GLY A 356 0.34 1.65 -0.23
N LEU A 357 -0.70 1.93 -1.01
CA LEU A 357 -0.88 1.38 -2.34
C LEU A 357 -0.07 2.17 -3.37
N CYS A 358 0.55 1.46 -4.31
CA CYS A 358 1.00 2.06 -5.56
C CYS A 358 -0.22 2.35 -6.44
N THR A 359 -0.05 3.21 -7.43
CA THR A 359 -1.17 3.69 -8.25
C THR A 359 -0.80 3.74 -9.71
N TYR A 360 -1.79 3.47 -10.55
CA TYR A 360 -1.73 3.83 -11.95
C TYR A 360 -2.95 4.69 -12.33
N VAL A 361 -2.74 5.56 -13.30
CA VAL A 361 -3.78 6.41 -13.89
C VAL A 361 -3.55 6.48 -15.39
N GLU A 362 -4.62 6.36 -16.17
CA GLU A 362 -4.62 6.51 -17.61
C GLU A 362 -5.63 7.59 -17.99
N VAL A 363 -5.17 8.58 -18.76
CA VAL A 363 -6.04 9.65 -19.26
C VAL A 363 -6.82 9.12 -20.44
N VAL A 364 -8.15 9.18 -20.39
CA VAL A 364 -9.03 8.75 -21.48
C VAL A 364 -9.35 9.93 -22.41
N THR A 365 -9.61 11.10 -21.84
CA THR A 365 -9.80 12.38 -22.53
C THR A 365 -9.29 13.50 -21.62
N GLY A 366 -9.00 14.67 -22.21
CA GLY A 366 -8.52 15.86 -21.49
C GLY A 366 -7.02 15.81 -21.22
N LEU A 367 -6.57 16.64 -20.29
CA LEU A 367 -5.16 16.81 -19.93
C LEU A 367 -5.00 16.88 -18.40
N LYS A 368 -3.99 16.18 -17.88
CA LYS A 368 -3.63 16.20 -16.45
C LYS A 368 -2.15 16.52 -16.31
N LEU A 369 -1.83 17.55 -15.53
CA LEU A 369 -0.47 17.79 -15.07
C LEU A 369 -0.29 17.05 -13.73
N TRP A 370 0.69 16.15 -13.67
CA TRP A 370 1.03 15.41 -12.46
C TRP A 370 2.39 15.88 -11.96
N ALA A 371 2.39 16.61 -10.85
CA ALA A 371 3.59 17.08 -10.17
C ALA A 371 3.96 16.10 -9.04
N VAL A 372 5.23 15.75 -8.92
CA VAL A 372 5.74 14.86 -7.88
C VAL A 372 6.89 15.53 -7.13
N ALA A 373 6.88 15.43 -5.81
CA ALA A 373 7.98 15.87 -4.99
C ALA A 373 9.17 14.94 -5.15
N VAL A 374 10.37 15.50 -5.30
CA VAL A 374 11.63 14.77 -5.38
C VAL A 374 12.67 15.36 -4.43
N PRO A 375 13.62 14.58 -3.92
CA PRO A 375 14.69 15.14 -3.10
C PRO A 375 15.38 16.31 -3.81
N PRO A 376 15.72 17.41 -3.10
CA PRO A 376 16.27 18.60 -3.71
C PRO A 376 17.64 18.30 -4.37
N PRO A 377 18.04 19.05 -5.42
CA PRO A 377 19.33 18.93 -6.06
C PRO A 377 20.48 18.89 -5.05
N GLY A 378 21.36 17.89 -5.17
CA GLY A 378 22.48 17.67 -4.25
C GLY A 378 22.16 16.81 -3.04
N SER A 379 20.88 16.46 -2.80
CA SER A 379 20.54 15.38 -1.88
C SER A 379 21.09 14.06 -2.40
N ASN A 380 21.92 13.39 -1.59
CA ASN A 380 22.40 12.04 -1.86
C ASN A 380 21.46 10.96 -1.28
N LYS A 381 20.31 11.35 -0.71
CA LYS A 381 19.35 10.41 -0.13
C LYS A 381 18.47 9.83 -1.23
N ASP A 382 18.26 8.52 -1.17
CA ASP A 382 17.20 7.86 -1.93
C ASP A 382 15.82 8.43 -1.54
N PRO A 383 14.86 8.57 -2.49
CA PRO A 383 13.53 9.11 -2.19
C PRO A 383 12.84 8.47 -0.99
N VAL A 384 12.94 7.14 -0.79
CA VAL A 384 12.28 6.47 0.34
C VAL A 384 12.89 6.87 1.69
N VAL A 385 14.18 7.17 1.71
CA VAL A 385 14.90 7.61 2.90
C VAL A 385 14.65 9.10 3.16
N PHE A 386 14.52 9.89 2.09
CA PHE A 386 14.22 11.31 2.18
C PHE A 386 12.79 11.54 2.71
N PHE A 387 11.78 10.99 2.03
CA PHE A 387 10.38 11.13 2.44
C PHE A 387 10.01 10.25 3.63
N GLY A 388 10.82 9.24 3.95
CA GLY A 388 10.73 8.46 5.19
C GLY A 388 11.37 9.14 6.40
N ASP A 389 11.90 10.35 6.27
CA ASP A 389 12.31 11.18 7.40
C ASP A 389 11.13 11.97 7.94
N LEU A 390 10.22 11.28 8.64
CA LEU A 390 8.94 11.85 9.03
C LEU A 390 9.06 13.07 9.96
N THR A 391 10.15 13.20 10.71
CA THR A 391 10.42 14.44 11.46
C THR A 391 10.66 15.63 10.53
N GLN A 392 11.40 15.45 9.44
CA GLN A 392 11.56 16.52 8.44
C GLN A 392 10.32 16.67 7.56
N PHE A 393 9.59 15.59 7.34
CA PHE A 393 8.36 15.56 6.54
C PHE A 393 7.20 16.31 7.20
N PHE A 394 7.03 16.24 8.51
CA PHE A 394 5.94 16.97 9.17
C PHE A 394 6.29 18.44 9.39
N LYS A 395 7.58 18.75 9.49
CA LYS A 395 8.04 20.11 9.75
C LYS A 395 7.59 21.08 8.67
N LYS A 396 6.68 22.00 9.04
CA LYS A 396 6.09 23.01 8.14
C LYS A 396 5.46 22.41 6.88
N TRP A 397 4.79 21.27 7.04
CA TRP A 397 3.98 20.73 5.95
C TRP A 397 2.73 21.57 5.73
N GLU A 398 2.55 22.01 4.50
CA GLU A 398 1.36 22.72 4.05
C GLU A 398 0.85 22.02 2.79
N GLN A 399 -0.35 21.45 2.83
CA GLN A 399 -0.88 20.61 1.74
C GLN A 399 -1.06 21.39 0.42
N ASP A 400 -1.48 22.65 0.51
CA ASP A 400 -1.84 23.47 -0.65
C ASP A 400 -0.73 24.45 -1.08
N LYS A 401 0.43 24.46 -0.42
CA LYS A 401 1.57 25.30 -0.81
C LYS A 401 2.61 24.49 -1.59
N VAL A 402 3.53 25.18 -2.27
CA VAL A 402 4.50 24.54 -3.17
C VAL A 402 5.56 23.72 -2.44
N ASN A 403 5.88 24.08 -1.19
CA ASN A 403 6.90 23.42 -0.36
C ASN A 403 8.31 23.38 -1.02
N GLY A 404 8.63 24.36 -1.88
CA GLY A 404 9.88 24.40 -2.67
C GLY A 404 11.16 24.56 -1.84
N ASP A 405 11.05 25.01 -0.59
CA ASP A 405 12.18 25.04 0.36
C ASP A 405 12.55 23.65 0.89
N ARG A 406 11.71 22.64 0.64
CA ARG A 406 11.82 21.30 1.23
C ARG A 406 12.22 20.26 0.21
N TRP A 407 11.58 20.29 -0.95
CA TRP A 407 11.84 19.38 -2.06
C TRP A 407 11.84 20.15 -3.36
N SER A 408 12.38 19.53 -4.40
CA SER A 408 12.15 20.00 -5.76
C SER A 408 10.97 19.27 -6.35
N ILE A 409 10.48 19.78 -7.48
CA ILE A 409 9.32 19.24 -8.15
C ILE A 409 9.74 18.78 -9.54
N GLU A 410 9.40 17.54 -9.89
CA GLU A 410 9.35 17.12 -11.29
C GLU A 410 7.88 16.95 -11.70
N ALA A 411 7.53 17.30 -12.93
CA ALA A 411 6.16 17.15 -13.41
C ALA A 411 6.10 16.48 -14.78
N VAL A 412 4.94 15.87 -15.07
CA VAL A 412 4.61 15.32 -16.38
C VAL A 412 3.20 15.74 -16.78
N LEU A 413 3.05 16.21 -18.02
CA LEU A 413 1.74 16.39 -18.65
C LEU A 413 1.31 15.08 -19.29
N LEU A 414 0.16 14.57 -18.87
CA LEU A 414 -0.46 13.35 -19.37
C LEU A 414 -1.55 13.71 -20.37
N ARG A 415 -1.44 13.13 -21.56
CA ARG A 415 -2.37 13.29 -22.68
C ARG A 415 -3.28 12.06 -22.81
N PRO A 416 -4.37 12.13 -23.59
CA PRO A 416 -5.22 10.96 -23.81
C PRO A 416 -4.41 9.75 -24.31
N GLY A 417 -4.56 8.63 -23.62
CA GLY A 417 -3.83 7.38 -23.86
C GLY A 417 -2.55 7.21 -23.04
N ASP A 418 -2.01 8.27 -22.42
CA ASP A 418 -0.87 8.16 -21.52
C ASP A 418 -1.30 7.46 -20.22
N LYS A 419 -0.44 6.55 -19.73
CA LYS A 419 -0.56 5.89 -18.44
C LYS A 419 0.61 6.29 -17.54
N PHE A 420 0.32 6.78 -16.35
CA PHE A 420 1.30 7.06 -15.31
C PHE A 420 1.19 6.01 -14.20
N ILE A 421 2.32 5.42 -13.77
CA ILE A 421 2.39 4.39 -12.72
C ILE A 421 3.46 4.79 -11.70
N PHE A 422 3.11 4.87 -10.42
CA PHE A 422 4.00 5.39 -9.37
C PHE A 422 3.89 4.63 -8.04
N HIS A 423 4.85 4.88 -7.14
CA HIS A 423 4.99 4.14 -5.87
C HIS A 423 4.05 4.68 -4.80
N ALA A 424 3.82 3.85 -3.78
CA ALA A 424 3.00 4.20 -2.63
C ALA A 424 3.42 5.47 -1.85
N LEU A 425 4.72 5.82 -1.84
CA LEU A 425 5.23 7.00 -1.14
C LEU A 425 5.41 8.20 -2.09
N CYS A 426 4.76 8.19 -3.26
CA CYS A 426 4.83 9.32 -4.18
C CYS A 426 3.99 10.48 -3.63
N VAL A 427 4.66 11.50 -3.11
CA VAL A 427 4.04 12.76 -2.71
C VAL A 427 3.76 13.56 -3.97
N HIS A 428 2.50 13.79 -4.28
CA HIS A 428 2.09 14.34 -5.57
C HIS A 428 0.94 15.32 -5.47
N LEU A 429 0.87 16.19 -6.47
CA LEU A 429 -0.17 17.20 -6.69
C LEU A 429 -0.64 17.08 -8.14
N VAL A 430 -1.93 17.26 -8.37
CA VAL A 430 -2.54 17.08 -9.70
C VAL A 430 -3.32 18.32 -10.11
N ILE A 431 -3.16 18.75 -11.36
CA ILE A 431 -3.94 19.83 -11.97
C ILE A 431 -4.60 19.33 -13.26
N THR A 432 -5.86 19.68 -13.44
CA THR A 432 -6.64 19.35 -14.65
C THR A 432 -6.55 20.49 -15.65
N ILE A 433 -5.57 20.42 -16.55
CA ILE A 433 -5.33 21.48 -17.55
C ILE A 433 -6.49 21.59 -18.55
N ALA A 434 -7.14 20.47 -18.87
CA ALA A 434 -8.35 20.43 -19.68
C ALA A 434 -9.29 19.36 -19.13
N SER A 435 -10.59 19.63 -19.14
CA SER A 435 -11.60 18.73 -18.55
C SER A 435 -11.33 17.27 -18.95
N ALA A 436 -11.15 16.42 -17.95
CA ALA A 436 -10.52 15.12 -18.13
C ALA A 436 -11.37 14.00 -17.54
N ILE A 437 -11.33 12.87 -18.23
CA ILE A 437 -11.78 11.58 -17.70
C ILE A 437 -10.52 10.72 -17.58
N CYS A 438 -10.27 10.22 -16.39
CA CYS A 438 -9.20 9.27 -16.14
C CYS A 438 -9.77 7.95 -15.65
N ARG A 439 -9.05 6.86 -15.92
CA ARG A 439 -9.27 5.59 -15.25
C ARG A 439 -8.01 5.23 -14.50
N GLY A 440 -8.15 4.66 -13.32
CA GLY A 440 -6.99 4.28 -12.54
C GLY A 440 -7.29 3.10 -11.65
N GLY A 441 -6.33 2.84 -10.79
CA GLY A 441 -6.42 1.79 -9.81
C GLY A 441 -5.19 1.75 -8.92
N HIS A 442 -5.39 1.14 -7.77
CA HIS A 442 -4.36 0.91 -6.78
C HIS A 442 -3.82 -0.52 -6.87
N PHE A 443 -2.63 -0.77 -6.33
CA PHE A 443 -2.04 -2.10 -6.21
C PHE A 443 -0.88 -2.13 -5.20
N TYR A 444 -0.57 -3.31 -4.68
CA TYR A 444 0.69 -3.55 -3.97
C TYR A 444 1.73 -4.17 -4.90
N CYS A 445 2.99 -3.73 -4.75
CA CYS A 445 4.12 -4.27 -5.49
C CYS A 445 5.18 -4.84 -4.55
N SER A 446 5.44 -6.14 -4.70
CA SER A 446 6.38 -6.92 -3.87
C SER A 446 7.78 -6.31 -3.76
N THR A 447 8.25 -5.63 -4.80
CA THR A 447 9.61 -5.04 -4.82
C THR A 447 9.71 -3.67 -4.16
N THR A 448 8.60 -3.00 -3.84
CA THR A 448 8.58 -1.64 -3.25
C THR A 448 8.01 -1.61 -1.82
N MET A 449 8.01 -2.72 -1.09
CA MET A 449 7.36 -2.84 0.22
C MET A 449 7.86 -1.86 1.29
N THR A 450 9.08 -1.34 1.20
CA THR A 450 9.53 -0.23 2.07
C THR A 450 8.75 1.05 1.80
N HIS A 451 8.43 1.36 0.55
CA HIS A 451 7.58 2.50 0.19
C HIS A 451 6.18 2.30 0.75
N THR A 452 5.60 1.10 0.60
CA THR A 452 4.30 0.76 1.18
C THR A 452 4.29 0.91 2.71
N ALA A 453 5.32 0.41 3.40
CA ALA A 453 5.39 0.50 4.86
C ALA A 453 5.46 1.95 5.35
N THR A 454 6.32 2.76 4.72
CA THR A 454 6.44 4.19 5.05
C THR A 454 5.17 4.96 4.70
N SER A 455 4.60 4.71 3.52
CA SER A 455 3.36 5.36 3.08
C SER A 455 2.18 5.01 3.99
N LYS A 456 2.01 3.75 4.40
CA LYS A 456 0.96 3.38 5.37
C LYS A 456 1.05 4.16 6.67
N MET A 457 2.27 4.36 7.18
CA MET A 457 2.47 5.18 8.38
C MET A 457 2.16 6.65 8.12
N LEU A 458 2.55 7.16 6.95
CA LEU A 458 2.26 8.53 6.55
C LEU A 458 0.75 8.76 6.41
N SER A 459 0.03 7.90 5.69
CA SER A 459 -1.42 7.97 5.54
C SER A 459 -2.15 7.86 6.87
N LEU A 460 -1.66 7.04 7.80
CA LEU A 460 -2.23 6.93 9.15
C LEU A 460 -2.07 8.25 9.94
N LEU A 461 -0.92 8.90 9.82
CA LEU A 461 -0.61 10.11 10.58
C LEU A 461 -1.19 11.37 9.92
N LEU A 462 -1.43 11.34 8.60
CA LEU A 462 -1.96 12.45 7.79
C LEU A 462 -3.35 12.17 7.22
N GLU A 463 -4.14 11.34 7.90
CA GLU A 463 -5.41 10.84 7.37
C GLU A 463 -6.37 11.93 6.87
N ASN A 464 -6.40 13.08 7.55
CA ASN A 464 -7.30 14.18 7.22
C ASN A 464 -6.85 15.03 6.02
N THR A 465 -5.60 14.89 5.59
CA THR A 465 -5.03 15.70 4.51
C THR A 465 -4.60 14.89 3.31
N ILE A 466 -4.19 13.64 3.50
CA ILE A 466 -3.46 12.91 2.46
C ILE A 466 -4.28 11.88 1.69
N THR A 467 -5.49 11.51 2.12
CA THR A 467 -6.23 10.44 1.42
C THR A 467 -7.69 10.78 1.22
N ASN A 468 -8.16 10.64 -0.02
CA ASN A 468 -9.56 10.89 -0.41
C ASN A 468 -10.52 9.78 0.06
N THR A 469 -9.98 8.60 0.37
CA THR A 469 -10.75 7.40 0.66
C THR A 469 -10.00 6.49 1.64
N GLN A 470 -10.76 5.70 2.39
CA GLN A 470 -10.21 4.66 3.26
C GLN A 470 -10.31 3.29 2.59
N HIS A 471 -9.18 2.67 2.28
CA HIS A 471 -9.12 1.32 1.66
C HIS A 471 -8.84 0.22 2.69
N TYR A 472 -9.71 0.09 3.68
CA TYR A 472 -9.56 -0.90 4.75
C TYR A 472 -9.50 -2.35 4.24
N GLN A 473 -10.31 -2.69 3.23
CA GLN A 473 -10.33 -4.04 2.67
C GLN A 473 -9.05 -4.37 1.92
N SER A 474 -8.47 -3.39 1.21
CA SER A 474 -7.18 -3.56 0.53
C SER A 474 -6.06 -3.96 1.48
N GLN A 475 -6.09 -3.54 2.75
CA GLN A 475 -5.09 -3.95 3.74
C GLN A 475 -5.05 -5.48 3.95
N GLN A 476 -6.17 -6.18 3.74
CA GLN A 476 -6.23 -7.65 3.82
C GLN A 476 -5.42 -8.32 2.70
N LEU A 477 -5.16 -7.64 1.59
CA LEU A 477 -4.31 -8.15 0.50
C LEU A 477 -2.85 -8.32 0.92
N LEU A 478 -2.35 -7.53 1.88
CA LEU A 478 -1.02 -7.75 2.47
C LEU A 478 -0.97 -9.08 3.23
N GLN A 479 -2.05 -9.41 3.96
CA GLN A 479 -2.17 -10.69 4.68
C GLN A 479 -2.25 -11.87 3.70
N LEU A 480 -2.97 -11.71 2.58
CA LEU A 480 -3.03 -12.72 1.53
C LEU A 480 -1.70 -12.91 0.81
N GLN A 481 -0.94 -11.85 0.54
CA GLN A 481 0.41 -11.95 -0.02
C GLN A 481 1.34 -12.76 0.91
N VAL A 482 1.29 -12.52 2.22
CA VAL A 482 2.06 -13.31 3.18
C VAL A 482 1.58 -14.77 3.26
N ALA A 483 0.27 -15.01 3.20
CA ALA A 483 -0.27 -16.36 3.14
C ALA A 483 0.16 -17.10 1.87
N HIS A 484 0.17 -16.41 0.72
CA HIS A 484 0.69 -16.92 -0.53
C HIS A 484 2.17 -17.29 -0.42
N HIS A 485 3.00 -16.40 0.16
CA HIS A 485 4.40 -16.70 0.45
C HIS A 485 4.57 -17.93 1.33
N HIS A 486 3.75 -18.06 2.38
CA HIS A 486 3.77 -19.24 3.25
C HIS A 486 3.48 -20.52 2.47
N ASN A 487 2.48 -20.49 1.61
CA ASN A 487 2.08 -21.66 0.83
C ASN A 487 3.18 -22.08 -0.13
N GLN A 488 3.76 -21.13 -0.87
CA GLN A 488 4.81 -21.41 -1.84
C GLN A 488 6.11 -21.87 -1.18
N LEU A 489 6.51 -21.25 -0.06
CA LEU A 489 7.83 -21.50 0.54
C LEU A 489 7.84 -22.58 1.61
N VAL A 490 6.72 -22.80 2.30
CA VAL A 490 6.62 -23.72 3.43
C VAL A 490 5.80 -24.96 3.10
N CYS A 491 4.65 -24.78 2.43
CA CYS A 491 3.74 -25.90 2.14
C CYS A 491 4.11 -26.63 0.84
N LEU A 492 4.67 -25.93 -0.13
CA LEU A 492 5.04 -26.45 -1.45
C LEU A 492 6.57 -26.39 -1.66
N PRO A 493 7.38 -27.20 -0.96
CA PRO A 493 8.84 -27.14 -1.06
C PRO A 493 9.41 -27.50 -2.45
N ASN A 494 8.56 -27.99 -3.37
CA ASN A 494 8.90 -28.22 -4.78
C ASN A 494 8.46 -27.07 -5.72
N GLY A 495 7.85 -26.00 -5.19
CA GLY A 495 7.47 -24.81 -5.96
C GLY A 495 8.69 -24.13 -6.58
N MET A 496 8.50 -23.39 -7.69
CA MET A 496 9.62 -22.88 -8.51
C MET A 496 10.41 -21.76 -7.82
N GLY A 497 9.96 -21.30 -6.65
CA GLY A 497 10.76 -20.60 -5.64
C GLY A 497 10.42 -19.12 -5.52
N PHE A 498 11.37 -18.31 -5.04
CA PHE A 498 11.16 -16.86 -4.82
C PHE A 498 10.89 -16.07 -6.11
N GLN A 499 11.28 -16.60 -7.27
CA GLN A 499 11.08 -15.94 -8.57
C GLN A 499 9.60 -15.87 -8.93
N ASP A 500 8.81 -16.88 -8.55
CA ASP A 500 7.36 -16.90 -8.76
C ASP A 500 6.68 -15.83 -7.92
N LEU A 501 7.19 -15.61 -6.71
CA LEU A 501 6.75 -14.52 -5.82
C LEU A 501 7.20 -13.12 -6.30
N GLY A 502 7.86 -13.07 -7.46
CA GLY A 502 8.34 -11.86 -8.09
C GLY A 502 9.64 -11.28 -7.53
N TYR A 503 10.37 -12.03 -6.70
CA TYR A 503 11.64 -11.59 -6.12
C TYR A 503 12.87 -12.17 -6.81
N CYS A 504 13.89 -11.35 -7.01
CA CYS A 504 15.23 -11.77 -7.41
C CYS A 504 16.19 -11.62 -6.23
N PHE A 505 16.32 -12.68 -5.42
CA PHE A 505 17.11 -12.65 -4.20
C PHE A 505 18.62 -12.51 -4.41
N ASP A 506 19.13 -12.52 -5.63
CA ASP A 506 20.52 -12.06 -5.88
C ASP A 506 20.70 -10.58 -5.50
N ARG A 507 19.58 -9.84 -5.42
CA ARG A 507 19.50 -8.47 -4.92
C ARG A 507 19.04 -8.46 -3.47
N PHE A 508 19.80 -7.75 -2.63
CA PHE A 508 19.43 -7.59 -1.23
C PHE A 508 18.18 -6.71 -1.06
N SER A 509 17.92 -5.77 -1.98
CA SER A 509 16.70 -4.94 -1.98
C SER A 509 15.44 -5.80 -2.02
N ASP A 510 15.42 -6.84 -2.85
CA ASP A 510 14.28 -7.73 -3.00
C ASP A 510 14.07 -8.58 -1.73
N TRP A 511 15.18 -9.04 -1.12
CA TRP A 511 15.14 -9.69 0.18
C TRP A 511 14.57 -8.76 1.27
N HIS A 512 15.00 -7.50 1.28
CA HIS A 512 14.50 -6.51 2.22
C HIS A 512 13.00 -6.23 2.01
N SER A 513 12.53 -6.06 0.77
CA SER A 513 11.11 -5.88 0.47
C SER A 513 10.27 -7.10 0.88
N PHE A 514 10.79 -8.32 0.66
CA PHE A 514 10.17 -9.55 1.15
C PHE A 514 10.03 -9.55 2.68
N VAL A 515 11.11 -9.19 3.40
CA VAL A 515 11.11 -9.04 4.86
C VAL A 515 10.11 -7.97 5.30
N MET A 516 10.02 -6.86 4.57
CA MET A 516 9.17 -5.74 4.94
C MET A 516 7.68 -6.04 4.81
N LEU A 517 7.26 -6.81 3.79
CA LEU A 517 5.90 -7.35 3.74
C LEU A 517 5.55 -8.15 5.01
N HIS A 518 6.45 -9.02 5.48
CA HIS A 518 6.22 -9.84 6.66
C HIS A 518 6.20 -8.99 7.95
N VAL A 519 7.05 -7.97 8.02
CA VAL A 519 7.05 -6.98 9.11
C VAL A 519 5.70 -6.27 9.16
N MET A 520 5.19 -5.77 8.04
CA MET A 520 3.88 -5.11 7.98
C MET A 520 2.73 -6.04 8.40
N ALA A 521 2.75 -7.31 7.98
CA ALA A 521 1.73 -8.26 8.41
C ALA A 521 1.74 -8.48 9.93
N ILE A 522 2.91 -8.49 10.56
CA ILE A 522 3.05 -8.63 12.02
C ILE A 522 2.63 -7.37 12.77
N LEU A 523 2.96 -6.20 12.22
CA LEU A 523 2.60 -4.90 12.79
C LEU A 523 1.18 -4.45 12.39
N GLY A 524 0.44 -5.26 11.64
CA GLY A 524 -0.85 -4.93 11.03
C GLY A 524 -1.81 -4.12 11.91
N PRO A 525 -2.16 -4.58 13.13
CA PRO A 525 -3.04 -3.82 14.02
C PRO A 525 -2.51 -2.43 14.37
N ALA A 526 -1.20 -2.25 14.47
CA ALA A 526 -0.62 -0.95 14.77
C ALA A 526 -0.71 0.02 13.58
N ILE A 527 -0.76 -0.46 12.34
CA ILE A 527 -0.79 0.39 11.13
C ILE A 527 -2.21 0.52 10.54
N ASP A 528 -3.25 0.27 11.34
CA ASP A 528 -4.66 0.33 10.96
C ASP A 528 -5.40 1.26 11.94
N PRO A 529 -5.97 2.39 11.46
CA PRO A 529 -6.58 3.41 12.33
C PRO A 529 -7.76 2.85 13.14
N ARG A 530 -8.44 1.80 12.66
CA ARG A 530 -9.60 1.18 13.33
C ARG A 530 -9.25 0.51 14.66
N PHE A 531 -7.97 0.34 14.95
CA PHE A 531 -7.45 -0.25 16.19
C PHE A 531 -7.10 0.80 17.25
N TYR A 532 -7.32 2.09 16.99
CA TYR A 532 -7.05 3.18 17.92
C TYR A 532 -8.33 3.68 18.59
N PRO A 533 -8.44 3.67 19.93
CA PRO A 533 -9.70 4.00 20.62
C PRO A 533 -10.27 5.40 20.36
N ASN A 534 -9.40 6.38 20.05
CA ASN A 534 -9.87 7.75 19.78
C ASN A 534 -10.11 8.01 18.29
N HIS A 535 -9.86 7.04 17.42
CA HIS A 535 -10.11 7.18 15.99
C HIS A 535 -11.62 7.10 15.69
N ARG A 536 -12.11 7.90 14.73
CA ARG A 536 -13.54 7.92 14.34
C ARG A 536 -14.06 6.55 13.91
N ASP A 537 -13.22 5.75 13.28
CA ASP A 537 -13.54 4.40 12.81
C ASP A 537 -13.16 3.29 13.81
N TYR A 538 -12.91 3.63 15.08
CA TYR A 538 -12.71 2.63 16.12
C TYR A 538 -13.90 1.66 16.17
N LEU A 539 -13.62 0.36 16.27
CA LEU A 539 -14.61 -0.74 16.25
C LEU A 539 -15.31 -1.02 14.92
N THR A 540 -14.98 -0.30 13.84
CA THR A 540 -15.45 -0.68 12.49
C THR A 540 -14.72 -1.91 11.94
N ALA A 541 -13.59 -2.30 12.54
CA ALA A 541 -12.89 -3.53 12.21
C ALA A 541 -13.77 -4.75 12.52
N SER A 542 -14.13 -5.49 11.48
CA SER A 542 -14.97 -6.68 11.59
C SER A 542 -14.21 -7.86 12.20
N GLU A 543 -14.95 -8.92 12.55
CA GLU A 543 -14.33 -10.21 12.92
C GLU A 543 -13.47 -10.77 11.78
N ASN A 544 -13.93 -10.60 10.53
CA ASN A 544 -13.16 -11.01 9.36
C ASN A 544 -11.83 -10.27 9.26
N ASP A 545 -11.80 -8.95 9.46
CA ASP A 545 -10.57 -8.16 9.48
C ASP A 545 -9.59 -8.70 10.54
N CYS A 546 -10.09 -8.87 11.76
CA CYS A 546 -9.33 -9.33 12.90
C CYS A 546 -8.68 -10.70 12.65
N VAL A 547 -9.45 -11.66 12.15
CA VAL A 547 -8.94 -13.01 11.88
C VAL A 547 -8.00 -13.02 10.68
N MET A 548 -8.23 -12.22 9.64
CA MET A 548 -7.32 -12.08 8.51
C MET A 548 -5.95 -11.53 8.95
N LEU A 549 -5.94 -10.54 9.85
CA LEU A 549 -4.71 -10.04 10.48
C LEU A 549 -3.99 -11.15 11.26
N ALA A 550 -4.71 -11.92 12.08
CA ALA A 550 -4.12 -13.03 12.83
C ALA A 550 -3.59 -14.14 11.89
N TYR A 551 -4.32 -14.46 10.82
CA TYR A 551 -3.95 -15.45 9.82
C TYR A 551 -2.67 -15.04 9.08
N GLY A 552 -2.61 -13.84 8.50
CA GLY A 552 -1.44 -13.38 7.78
C GLY A 552 -0.24 -13.17 8.70
N ARG A 553 -0.44 -12.70 9.93
CA ARG A 553 0.63 -12.68 10.94
C ARG A 553 1.18 -14.06 11.26
N GLY A 554 0.30 -15.05 11.44
CA GLY A 554 0.70 -16.43 11.69
C GLY A 554 1.50 -17.01 10.53
N ALA A 555 1.04 -16.75 9.30
CA ALA A 555 1.75 -17.08 8.07
C ALA A 555 3.14 -16.41 8.04
N ALA A 556 3.24 -15.11 8.36
CA ALA A 556 4.51 -14.40 8.38
C ALA A 556 5.52 -15.04 9.34
N LEU A 557 5.10 -15.21 10.60
CA LEU A 557 5.96 -15.75 11.65
C LEU A 557 6.42 -17.17 11.32
N ARG A 558 5.53 -18.03 10.79
CA ARG A 558 5.91 -19.38 10.38
C ARG A 558 6.86 -19.37 9.19
N THR A 559 6.60 -18.56 8.17
CA THR A 559 7.48 -18.43 7.01
C THR A 559 8.88 -18.03 7.46
N MET A 560 9.02 -16.93 8.19
CA MET A 560 10.33 -16.45 8.65
C MET A 560 11.06 -17.46 9.55
N TYR A 561 10.33 -18.14 10.45
CA TYR A 561 10.93 -19.19 11.30
C TYR A 561 11.45 -20.38 10.48
N ARG A 562 10.71 -20.80 9.45
CA ARG A 562 11.12 -21.90 8.58
C ARG A 562 12.29 -21.50 7.68
N MET A 563 12.36 -20.25 7.26
CA MET A 563 13.47 -19.76 6.45
C MET A 563 14.82 -19.93 7.14
N ALA A 564 14.93 -19.62 8.44
CA ALA A 564 16.18 -19.87 9.18
C ALA A 564 16.59 -21.35 9.27
N ARG A 565 15.63 -22.27 9.16
CA ARG A 565 15.91 -23.71 9.31
C ARG A 565 16.21 -24.40 7.99
N TYR A 566 15.59 -23.94 6.92
CA TYR A 566 15.56 -24.66 5.64
C TYR A 566 16.20 -23.90 4.49
N THR A 567 16.39 -22.59 4.63
CA THR A 567 17.09 -21.83 3.61
C THR A 567 18.56 -21.81 3.92
N CYS A 568 19.36 -21.91 2.87
CA CYS A 568 20.79 -21.69 2.94
C CYS A 568 21.11 -20.26 2.48
N ILE A 569 20.23 -19.31 2.80
CA ILE A 569 20.43 -17.90 2.48
C ILE A 569 21.32 -17.34 3.59
N LYS A 570 22.48 -16.80 3.21
CA LYS A 570 23.34 -16.02 4.10
C LYS A 570 23.35 -14.59 3.61
N LEU A 571 23.31 -13.64 4.53
CA LEU A 571 23.26 -12.22 4.18
C LEU A 571 24.61 -11.58 4.46
N SER A 572 25.19 -10.92 3.47
CA SER A 572 26.39 -10.09 3.67
C SER A 572 25.96 -8.67 3.92
N LEU A 573 26.17 -8.18 5.14
CA LEU A 573 25.95 -6.78 5.46
C LEU A 573 27.25 -5.98 5.28
N PRO A 574 27.16 -4.69 4.89
CA PRO A 574 28.32 -3.81 4.79
C PRO A 574 29.06 -3.72 6.13
N GLY A 575 30.39 -3.83 6.11
CA GLY A 575 31.21 -3.75 7.31
C GLY A 575 31.21 -5.00 8.21
N SER A 576 30.41 -6.03 7.89
CA SER A 576 30.45 -7.31 8.59
C SER A 576 31.23 -8.36 7.80
N ASN A 577 32.22 -8.98 8.43
CA ASN A 577 32.91 -10.15 7.88
C ASN A 577 32.12 -11.45 8.06
N ALA A 578 31.15 -11.44 8.98
CA ALA A 578 30.30 -12.60 9.26
C ALA A 578 28.96 -12.47 8.52
N PRO A 579 28.50 -13.53 7.84
CA PRO A 579 27.16 -13.55 7.28
C PRO A 579 26.11 -13.47 8.40
N VAL A 580 25.03 -12.74 8.14
CA VAL A 580 23.87 -12.63 9.03
C VAL A 580 22.81 -13.64 8.61
N GLU A 581 22.20 -14.28 9.60
CA GLU A 581 21.10 -15.21 9.39
C GLU A 581 19.81 -14.46 9.01
N PRO A 582 19.00 -14.98 8.06
CA PRO A 582 17.74 -14.36 7.63
C PRO A 582 16.81 -13.93 8.77
N THR A 583 16.66 -14.76 9.81
CA THR A 583 15.82 -14.43 10.96
C THR A 583 16.40 -13.32 11.81
N VAL A 584 17.72 -13.23 11.95
CA VAL A 584 18.36 -12.15 12.72
C VAL A 584 18.10 -10.82 12.03
N TYR A 585 18.27 -10.78 10.70
CA TYR A 585 17.98 -9.58 9.92
C TYR A 585 16.50 -9.19 9.97
N PHE A 586 15.59 -10.16 9.86
CA PHE A 586 14.16 -9.92 9.98
C PHE A 586 13.77 -9.39 11.36
N GLU A 587 14.25 -10.00 12.43
CA GLU A 587 13.98 -9.56 13.81
C GLU A 587 14.53 -8.15 14.07
N GLU A 588 15.72 -7.84 13.56
CA GLU A 588 16.30 -6.49 13.64
C GLU A 588 15.44 -5.47 12.86
N THR A 589 14.98 -5.85 11.67
CA THR A 589 14.15 -4.99 10.81
C THR A 589 12.78 -4.74 11.43
N LEU A 590 12.13 -5.78 11.96
CA LEU A 590 10.87 -5.68 12.70
C LEU A 590 10.99 -4.74 13.91
N LEU A 591 12.07 -4.90 14.69
CA LEU A 591 12.34 -4.04 15.84
C LEU A 591 12.61 -2.59 15.42
N LYS A 592 13.36 -2.37 14.34
CA LYS A 592 13.62 -1.02 13.79
C LYS A 592 12.33 -0.37 13.31
N GLN A 593 11.46 -1.11 12.61
CA GLN A 593 10.17 -0.59 12.13
C GLN A 593 9.26 -0.21 13.29
N ALA A 594 9.17 -1.04 14.34
CA ALA A 594 8.37 -0.73 15.52
C ALA A 594 8.87 0.54 16.24
N ILE A 595 10.19 0.72 16.36
CA ILE A 595 10.77 1.93 16.94
C ILE A 595 10.51 3.16 16.06
N TYR A 596 10.76 3.02 14.75
CA TYR A 596 10.49 4.06 13.76
C TYR A 596 9.03 4.53 13.82
N PHE A 597 8.08 3.62 14.06
CA PHE A 597 6.68 3.97 14.22
C PHE A 597 6.39 4.81 15.45
N VAL A 598 6.93 4.45 16.61
CA VAL A 598 6.77 5.31 17.81
C VAL A 598 7.38 6.69 17.56
N GLN A 599 8.55 6.76 16.91
CA GLN A 599 9.19 8.05 16.62
C GLN A 599 8.41 8.88 15.61
N ALA A 600 7.83 8.28 14.58
CA ALA A 600 6.99 8.94 13.60
C ALA A 600 5.72 9.51 14.25
N PHE A 601 5.12 8.72 15.13
CA PHE A 601 3.97 9.13 15.93
C PHE A 601 4.32 10.33 16.84
N ASP A 602 5.47 10.27 17.50
CA ASP A 602 5.97 11.36 18.35
C ASP A 602 6.28 12.63 17.52
N ALA A 603 6.82 12.47 16.31
CA ALA A 603 7.12 13.58 15.40
C ALA A 603 5.85 14.29 14.92
N ALA A 604 4.82 13.54 14.51
CA ALA A 604 3.53 14.11 14.12
C ALA A 604 2.91 14.91 15.29
N GLN A 605 2.99 14.38 16.51
CA GLN A 605 2.44 15.06 17.69
C GLN A 605 3.20 16.31 18.13
N ALA A 606 4.45 16.47 17.71
CA ALA A 606 5.30 17.60 18.09
C ALA A 606 5.04 18.85 17.24
N GLU A 607 4.59 18.68 15.99
CA GLU A 607 4.36 19.79 15.06
C GLU A 607 3.02 20.51 15.33
N GLU A 608 2.13 19.94 16.14
CA GLU A 608 0.84 20.52 16.59
C GLU A 608 -0.01 21.13 15.45
N THR A 609 0.09 20.59 14.23
CA THR A 609 -0.65 21.12 13.09
C THR A 609 -2.04 20.46 13.00
N PRO A 610 -3.09 21.24 12.66
CA PRO A 610 -4.48 20.75 12.58
C PRO A 610 -4.70 19.69 11.48
N GLU A 611 -3.81 19.63 10.49
CA GLU A 611 -3.81 18.70 9.34
C GLU A 611 -3.55 17.24 9.72
N PHE A 612 -3.04 16.99 10.92
CA PHE A 612 -2.69 15.65 11.37
C PHE A 612 -3.92 14.87 11.85
N SER A 613 -3.82 13.54 11.70
CA SER A 613 -4.86 12.61 12.13
C SER A 613 -5.31 12.89 13.57
N ASP A 614 -6.59 12.62 13.85
CA ASP A 614 -7.20 12.66 15.18
C ASP A 614 -6.51 11.75 16.22
N LEU A 615 -5.48 10.99 15.84
CA LEU A 615 -4.64 10.21 16.73
C LEU A 615 -3.96 11.11 17.78
N ARG A 616 -4.60 11.21 18.95
CA ARG A 616 -4.23 12.17 19.99
C ARG A 616 -3.01 11.68 20.78
N LYS A 617 -2.45 12.58 21.60
CA LYS A 617 -1.45 12.24 22.64
C LYS A 617 -1.91 11.04 23.51
N GLY A 618 -3.23 10.83 23.65
CA GLY A 618 -3.83 9.69 24.34
C GLY A 618 -3.65 8.31 23.67
N ASP A 619 -3.37 8.25 22.38
CA ASP A 619 -3.20 6.99 21.63
C ASP A 619 -1.78 6.43 21.70
N ARG A 620 -0.80 7.24 22.08
CA ARG A 620 0.61 6.82 22.19
C ARG A 620 0.81 5.57 23.07
N PRO A 621 0.24 5.50 24.29
CA PRO A 621 0.37 4.30 25.13
C PRO A 621 -0.29 3.08 24.48
N HIS A 622 -1.37 3.28 23.72
CA HIS A 622 -2.04 2.23 22.97
C HIS A 622 -1.15 1.67 21.85
N LEU A 623 -0.54 2.56 21.04
CA LEU A 623 0.46 2.19 20.02
C LEU A 623 1.60 1.37 20.61
N ILE A 624 2.26 1.86 21.66
CA ILE A 624 3.39 1.17 22.30
C ILE A 624 2.98 -0.24 22.74
N ARG A 625 1.78 -0.39 23.31
CA ARG A 625 1.27 -1.67 23.74
C ARG A 625 1.00 -2.62 22.55
N MET A 626 0.35 -2.13 21.48
CA MET A 626 0.13 -2.95 20.28
C MET A 626 1.44 -3.43 19.66
N LEU A 627 2.45 -2.55 19.58
CA LEU A 627 3.78 -2.90 19.10
C LEU A 627 4.47 -3.94 20.00
N ALA A 628 4.41 -3.78 21.32
CA ALA A 628 4.95 -4.75 22.26
C ALA A 628 4.26 -6.12 22.12
N GLU A 629 2.93 -6.14 21.96
CA GLU A 629 2.14 -7.35 21.69
C GLU A 629 2.53 -7.99 20.34
N ALA A 630 2.77 -7.20 19.30
CA ALA A 630 3.26 -7.66 18.01
C ALA A 630 4.63 -8.39 18.13
N LEU A 631 5.53 -7.85 18.97
CA LEU A 631 6.88 -8.35 19.22
C LEU A 631 6.94 -9.54 20.19
N ASN A 632 5.88 -9.79 20.97
CA ASN A 632 5.89 -10.79 22.06
C ASN A 632 5.99 -12.26 21.62
N HIS A 633 5.97 -12.55 20.32
CA HIS A 633 6.28 -13.88 19.79
C HIS A 633 7.74 -14.31 20.12
N ARG A 634 8.60 -13.35 20.50
CA ARG A 634 9.95 -13.55 21.04
C ARG A 634 10.20 -12.58 22.21
N GLY A 635 10.34 -13.11 23.42
CA GLY A 635 10.51 -12.28 24.63
C GLY A 635 11.68 -11.27 24.54
N HIS A 636 12.79 -11.63 23.89
CA HIS A 636 13.94 -10.72 23.75
C HIS A 636 13.64 -9.49 22.88
N LEU A 637 12.71 -9.57 21.92
CA LEU A 637 12.34 -8.44 21.09
C LEU A 637 11.60 -7.37 21.89
N VAL A 638 10.70 -7.78 22.79
CA VAL A 638 9.99 -6.86 23.70
C VAL A 638 11.00 -6.19 24.65
N THR A 639 11.93 -6.96 25.22
CA THR A 639 13.00 -6.39 26.05
C THR A 639 13.85 -5.39 25.28
N ALA A 640 14.23 -5.73 24.03
CA ALA A 640 15.02 -4.84 23.18
C ALA A 640 14.24 -3.58 22.77
N PHE A 641 12.96 -3.71 22.48
CA PHE A 641 12.05 -2.59 22.18
C PHE A 641 11.95 -1.63 23.36
N ASN A 642 11.60 -2.13 24.54
CA ASN A 642 11.50 -1.30 25.75
C ASN A 642 12.84 -0.63 26.09
N LYS A 643 13.96 -1.35 25.94
CA LYS A 643 15.31 -0.80 26.17
C LYS A 643 15.69 0.28 25.16
N ARG A 644 15.27 0.17 23.89
CA ARG A 644 15.50 1.21 22.88
C ARG A 644 14.61 2.41 23.15
N LEU A 645 13.34 2.16 23.46
CA LEU A 645 12.37 3.20 23.76
C LEU A 645 12.77 4.01 25.00
N SER A 646 13.29 3.38 26.06
CA SER A 646 13.77 4.07 27.26
C SER A 646 15.02 4.92 27.03
N ARG A 647 15.72 4.74 25.90
CA ARG A 647 16.89 5.52 25.51
C ARG A 647 16.55 6.66 24.55
N LEU A 648 15.36 6.63 23.97
CA LEU A 648 14.86 7.78 23.23
C LEU A 648 14.55 8.83 24.30
N ASP A 649 15.44 9.82 24.42
CA ASP A 649 15.17 10.99 25.25
C ASP A 649 14.11 11.84 24.53
N LEU A 650 12.85 11.54 24.85
CA LEU A 650 11.69 12.21 24.26
C LEU A 650 11.60 13.69 24.68
N SER A 651 12.35 14.09 25.70
CA SER A 651 12.41 15.49 26.17
C SER A 651 13.49 16.30 25.44
N GLN A 652 14.53 15.64 24.93
CA GLN A 652 15.57 16.25 24.11
C GLN A 652 15.34 15.93 22.64
N VAL A 653 14.30 16.52 22.07
CA VAL A 653 14.01 16.49 20.63
C VAL A 653 15.03 17.37 19.89
N LYS A 654 16.32 16.99 19.90
CA LYS A 654 17.10 17.27 18.70
C LYS A 654 16.47 16.41 17.61
N PRO A 655 16.03 16.98 16.48
CA PRO A 655 15.39 16.23 15.41
C PRO A 655 16.40 15.21 14.88
N ILE A 656 16.36 14.00 15.42
CA ILE A 656 17.12 12.87 14.89
C ILE A 656 16.41 12.50 13.60
N PRO A 657 17.08 12.57 12.43
CA PRO A 657 16.50 12.12 11.18
C PRO A 657 15.86 10.75 11.36
N LEU A 658 14.56 10.66 11.10
CA LEU A 658 13.91 9.38 11.05
C LEU A 658 14.31 8.72 9.74
N CYS A 659 14.58 7.43 9.78
CA CYS A 659 14.90 6.69 8.58
C CYS A 659 14.03 5.46 8.61
N ALA A 660 13.10 5.39 7.66
CA ALA A 660 12.43 4.15 7.32
C ALA A 660 13.51 3.06 7.17
N PRO A 661 13.34 1.89 7.82
CA PRO A 661 14.26 0.78 7.65
C PRO A 661 14.43 0.46 6.16
N SER A 662 15.65 0.64 5.66
CA SER A 662 15.98 0.43 4.26
C SER A 662 17.00 -0.69 4.08
N ALA A 663 17.10 -1.20 2.85
CA ALA A 663 18.15 -2.12 2.47
C ALA A 663 19.53 -1.43 2.64
N PRO A 664 20.48 -2.01 3.41
CA PRO A 664 21.79 -1.39 3.55
C PRO A 664 22.49 -1.33 2.20
N GLU A 665 23.04 -0.16 1.87
CA GLU A 665 23.79 0.03 0.63
C GLU A 665 24.93 -0.98 0.53
N ARG A 666 25.10 -1.61 -0.63
CA ARG A 666 26.13 -2.64 -0.89
C ARG A 666 25.94 -3.96 -0.14
N ALA A 667 24.84 -4.14 0.59
CA ALA A 667 24.47 -5.46 1.09
C ALA A 667 24.29 -6.43 -0.07
N ARG A 668 24.68 -7.70 0.14
CA ARG A 668 24.57 -8.75 -0.87
C ARG A 668 23.92 -9.97 -0.27
N THR A 669 23.10 -10.64 -1.06
CA THR A 669 22.62 -11.96 -0.71
C THR A 669 23.66 -12.99 -1.13
N ILE A 670 24.15 -13.77 -0.19
CA ILE A 670 25.05 -14.90 -0.45
C ILE A 670 24.19 -16.16 -0.46
N ARG A 671 23.85 -16.62 -1.66
CA ARG A 671 23.10 -17.87 -1.82
C ARG A 671 24.01 -19.06 -1.61
N VAL A 672 23.79 -19.83 -0.54
CA VAL A 672 24.57 -21.04 -0.25
C VAL A 672 23.79 -22.26 -0.72
N THR A 673 23.80 -22.61 -2.00
CA THR A 673 23.16 -23.85 -2.55
C THR A 673 21.62 -23.97 -2.45
N ARG A 674 21.06 -24.82 -3.34
CA ARG A 674 19.63 -25.14 -3.50
C ARG A 674 19.05 -25.63 -2.17
N MET A 675 17.85 -25.16 -1.78
CA MET A 675 17.12 -25.73 -0.64
C MET A 675 17.10 -27.25 -0.82
N LYS A 676 17.78 -28.00 0.05
CA LYS A 676 17.61 -29.45 0.06
C LYS A 676 16.16 -29.67 0.50
N PRO A 677 15.34 -30.41 -0.25
CA PRO A 677 14.02 -30.78 0.24
C PRO A 677 14.23 -31.54 1.55
N GLY A 678 14.00 -30.84 2.67
CA GLY A 678 14.11 -31.43 3.99
C GLY A 678 13.14 -32.61 4.06
N GLY A 679 13.58 -33.73 4.63
CA GLY A 679 12.85 -35.00 4.62
C GLY A 679 11.34 -34.85 4.85
N SER A 680 10.58 -35.12 3.78
CA SER A 680 9.23 -35.69 3.62
C SER A 680 8.06 -35.35 4.57
N SER A 681 8.18 -34.49 5.59
CA SER A 681 7.00 -34.01 6.30
C SER A 681 6.33 -32.93 5.45
N LYS A 682 5.36 -33.34 4.63
CA LYS A 682 4.49 -32.40 3.89
C LYS A 682 3.76 -31.52 4.90
N ILE A 683 4.21 -30.27 5.04
CA ILE A 683 3.49 -29.27 5.84
C ILE A 683 2.28 -28.86 5.01
N THR A 684 1.08 -29.23 5.44
CA THR A 684 -0.14 -28.79 4.78
C THR A 684 -0.51 -27.38 5.23
N HIS A 685 -1.16 -26.62 4.34
CA HIS A 685 -1.76 -25.35 4.71
C HIS A 685 -2.87 -25.59 5.75
N ASP A 686 -2.77 -24.94 6.91
CA ASP A 686 -3.75 -25.04 7.99
C ASP A 686 -4.05 -23.62 8.52
N PRO A 687 -5.14 -22.99 8.06
CA PRO A 687 -5.50 -21.63 8.45
C PRO A 687 -5.73 -21.48 9.94
N GLU A 688 -6.36 -22.47 10.56
CA GLU A 688 -6.65 -22.47 11.98
C GLU A 688 -5.35 -22.51 12.81
N ALA A 689 -4.36 -23.31 12.39
CA ALA A 689 -3.04 -23.29 13.02
C ALA A 689 -2.28 -21.99 12.79
N LEU A 690 -2.46 -21.33 11.63
CA LEU A 690 -1.86 -20.03 11.35
C LEU A 690 -2.52 -18.93 12.19
N ILE A 691 -3.84 -18.86 12.24
CA ILE A 691 -4.60 -17.92 13.09
C ILE A 691 -4.14 -18.08 14.54
N ARG A 692 -4.16 -19.30 15.10
CA ARG A 692 -3.69 -19.54 16.49
C ARG A 692 -2.26 -19.08 16.73
N PHE A 693 -1.40 -19.16 15.72
CA PHE A 693 0.00 -18.76 15.83
C PHE A 693 0.19 -17.24 15.71
N GLY A 694 -0.68 -16.56 14.97
CA GLY A 694 -0.62 -15.10 14.81
C GLY A 694 -1.51 -14.31 15.77
N LEU A 695 -2.44 -14.97 16.47
CA LEU A 695 -3.19 -14.37 17.57
C LEU A 695 -2.23 -13.92 18.66
N THR A 696 -2.33 -12.66 19.05
CA THR A 696 -1.80 -12.20 20.32
C THR A 696 -2.88 -11.68 21.22
N PRO A 697 -2.60 -11.55 22.51
CA PRO A 697 -3.31 -10.59 23.33
C PRO A 697 -3.31 -9.27 22.56
N THR A 698 -4.50 -8.74 22.26
CA THR A 698 -4.66 -7.39 21.72
C THR A 698 -5.64 -6.63 22.58
N LEU A 699 -5.61 -5.30 22.44
CA LEU A 699 -6.59 -4.42 23.08
C LEU A 699 -7.93 -4.38 22.35
N HIS A 700 -7.97 -4.74 21.07
CA HIS A 700 -9.20 -4.70 20.29
C HIS A 700 -10.19 -5.75 20.81
N PRO A 701 -11.44 -5.37 21.16
CA PRO A 701 -12.38 -6.27 21.82
C PRO A 701 -12.62 -7.58 21.08
N ILE A 702 -12.73 -7.51 19.75
CA ILE A 702 -13.00 -8.68 18.89
C ILE A 702 -11.81 -9.66 18.92
N LEU A 703 -10.59 -9.17 18.69
CA LEU A 703 -9.38 -10.02 18.74
C LEU A 703 -9.15 -10.59 20.13
N ARG A 704 -9.40 -9.79 21.18
CA ARG A 704 -9.28 -10.23 22.57
C ARG A 704 -10.26 -11.36 22.88
N ARG A 705 -11.53 -11.21 22.50
CA ARG A 705 -12.56 -12.24 22.63
C ARG A 705 -12.14 -13.51 21.88
N TYR A 706 -11.74 -13.39 20.62
CA TYR A 706 -11.32 -14.53 19.80
C TYR A 706 -10.08 -15.23 20.38
N HIS A 707 -9.10 -14.47 20.87
CA HIS A 707 -7.95 -15.03 21.59
C HIS A 707 -8.38 -15.80 22.84
N GLN A 708 -9.32 -15.28 23.64
CA GLN A 708 -9.86 -15.99 24.81
C GLN A 708 -10.58 -17.28 24.41
N GLU A 709 -11.50 -17.21 23.44
CA GLU A 709 -12.30 -18.36 23.00
C GLU A 709 -11.44 -19.45 22.35
N VAL A 710 -10.49 -19.08 21.49
CA VAL A 710 -9.71 -20.06 20.72
C VAL A 710 -8.48 -20.55 21.47
N VAL A 711 -7.75 -19.67 22.16
CA VAL A 711 -6.47 -20.03 22.81
C VAL A 711 -6.68 -20.54 24.23
N VAL A 712 -7.53 -19.88 25.02
CA VAL A 712 -7.69 -20.20 26.45
C VAL A 712 -8.58 -21.42 26.65
N VAL A 713 -9.78 -21.43 26.06
CA VAL A 713 -10.75 -22.52 26.26
C VAL A 713 -10.24 -23.86 25.70
N LYS A 714 -9.53 -23.86 24.56
CA LYS A 714 -8.93 -25.09 24.02
C LYS A 714 -7.81 -25.62 24.92
N LYS A 715 -6.99 -24.74 25.50
CA LYS A 715 -5.91 -25.15 26.42
C LYS A 715 -6.47 -25.79 27.69
N GLU A 716 -7.57 -25.27 28.21
CA GLU A 716 -8.29 -25.85 29.35
C GLU A 716 -8.86 -27.23 28.99
N ARG A 717 -9.50 -27.39 27.82
CA ARG A 717 -10.01 -28.70 27.37
C ARG A 717 -8.91 -29.75 27.20
N VAL A 718 -7.76 -29.38 26.61
CA VAL A 718 -6.63 -30.31 26.47
C VAL A 718 -6.06 -30.69 27.83
N SER A 719 -5.90 -29.73 28.75
CA SER A 719 -5.43 -30.01 30.12
C SER A 719 -6.42 -30.88 30.90
N THR A 720 -7.72 -30.70 30.71
CA THR A 720 -8.75 -31.50 31.37
C THR A 720 -8.78 -32.92 30.81
N ASN A 721 -8.68 -33.08 29.48
CA ASN A 721 -8.62 -34.39 28.85
C ASN A 721 -7.32 -35.14 29.19
N SER A 722 -6.17 -34.46 29.29
CA SER A 722 -4.92 -35.10 29.72
C SER A 722 -4.94 -35.50 31.19
N LYS A 723 -5.62 -34.72 32.05
CA LYS A 723 -5.84 -35.10 33.45
C LYS A 723 -6.80 -36.28 33.57
N LEU A 724 -7.90 -36.29 32.81
CA LEU A 724 -8.85 -37.41 32.76
C LEU A 724 -8.22 -38.68 32.20
N ALA A 725 -7.31 -38.59 31.23
CA ALA A 725 -6.57 -39.74 30.70
C ALA A 725 -5.45 -40.24 31.65
N ALA A 726 -5.01 -39.42 32.60
CA ALA A 726 -4.00 -39.78 33.60
C ALA A 726 -4.60 -40.34 34.90
N VAL A 727 -5.93 -40.31 35.06
CA VAL A 727 -6.61 -41.07 36.12
C VAL A 727 -6.71 -42.51 35.62
N GLU A 728 -5.92 -43.41 36.21
CA GLU A 728 -6.05 -44.85 35.97
C GLU A 728 -7.50 -45.31 36.24
N PRO A 729 -8.02 -46.30 35.50
CA PRO A 729 -9.37 -46.82 35.69
C PRO A 729 -9.40 -47.72 36.95
N SER A 730 -9.20 -47.13 38.12
CA SER A 730 -9.53 -47.76 39.39
C SER A 730 -10.80 -47.11 39.92
N GLN A 731 -11.88 -47.90 39.87
CA GLN A 731 -13.23 -47.63 40.37
C GLN A 731 -14.18 -46.96 39.37
N GLY A 732 -15.06 -47.80 38.82
CA GLY A 732 -16.16 -47.40 37.96
C GLY A 732 -17.18 -46.53 38.70
N VAL A 733 -17.30 -45.29 38.26
CA VAL A 733 -18.50 -44.47 38.43
C VAL A 733 -18.84 -43.89 37.06
N VAL A 734 -19.92 -44.40 36.48
CA VAL A 734 -20.50 -43.91 35.22
C VAL A 734 -21.25 -42.62 35.54
N LEU A 735 -20.73 -41.48 35.07
CA LEU A 735 -21.48 -40.22 35.06
C LEU A 735 -21.85 -39.88 33.61
N MET A 736 -23.12 -40.11 33.25
CA MET A 736 -23.68 -39.62 31.99
C MET A 736 -23.95 -38.12 32.10
N LEU A 737 -23.28 -37.32 31.26
CA LEU A 737 -23.70 -35.96 30.94
C LEU A 737 -24.05 -35.89 29.46
N ALA A 738 -25.35 -35.79 29.18
CA ALA A 738 -25.91 -35.53 27.87
C ALA A 738 -26.09 -34.02 27.67
N PHE A 739 -25.52 -33.47 26.60
CA PHE A 739 -26.01 -32.23 25.99
C PHE A 739 -25.98 -32.38 24.48
N THR A 740 -27.17 -32.52 23.91
CA THR A 740 -27.42 -32.55 22.46
C THR A 740 -27.78 -31.14 21.99
N ASN A 741 -26.92 -30.52 21.18
CA ASN A 741 -27.34 -29.44 20.29
C ASN A 741 -27.56 -30.03 18.90
N LYS A 742 -28.82 -30.34 18.59
CA LYS A 742 -29.29 -30.60 17.21
C LYS A 742 -30.15 -29.42 16.76
N TRP A 743 -29.71 -28.73 15.72
CA TRP A 743 -30.58 -27.92 14.86
C TRP A 743 -31.63 -28.82 14.18
N PRO A 744 -32.90 -28.42 14.07
CA PRO A 744 -33.85 -29.10 13.22
C PRO A 744 -33.87 -28.49 11.82
N SER A 745 -33.61 -29.35 10.84
CA SER A 745 -33.98 -29.21 9.44
C SER A 745 -35.49 -29.24 9.26
N GLN A 746 -35.96 -28.56 8.20
CA GLN A 746 -37.34 -28.52 7.73
C GLN A 746 -37.99 -29.90 7.54
N GLY A 747 -39.30 -29.96 7.76
CA GLY A 747 -40.18 -31.07 7.39
C GLY A 747 -41.65 -30.68 7.49
N SER A 748 -42.31 -30.64 6.33
CA SER A 748 -43.72 -30.37 6.08
C SER A 748 -44.70 -31.32 6.78
N SER A 749 -45.85 -30.82 7.27
CA SER A 749 -47.14 -31.49 7.06
C SER A 749 -48.34 -30.58 7.38
N SER A 750 -49.39 -30.80 6.60
CA SER A 750 -50.71 -30.19 6.56
C SER A 750 -51.58 -30.40 7.81
N ARG A 751 -52.38 -29.40 8.19
CA ARG A 751 -53.82 -29.58 8.51
C ARG A 751 -54.57 -28.25 8.71
N THR A 752 -55.79 -28.24 8.21
CA THR A 752 -56.79 -27.16 8.10
C THR A 752 -57.83 -27.17 9.23
N MET A 753 -58.35 -25.96 9.54
CA MET A 753 -59.70 -25.56 10.06
C MET A 753 -60.07 -25.82 11.55
N THR A 754 -60.17 -24.79 12.44
CA THR A 754 -61.21 -23.73 12.75
C THR A 754 -62.39 -24.20 13.65
N PRO A 755 -63.22 -23.34 14.29
CA PRO A 755 -63.07 -22.01 14.96
C PRO A 755 -63.92 -21.85 16.29
N PHE A 756 -64.17 -20.59 16.70
CA PHE A 756 -65.08 -20.01 17.75
C PHE A 756 -64.43 -19.65 19.12
N SER A 757 -64.72 -18.53 19.81
CA SER A 757 -65.35 -17.21 19.57
C SER A 757 -65.43 -16.47 20.93
N PHE A 758 -65.34 -15.14 20.99
CA PHE A 758 -66.35 -14.21 21.57
C PHE A 758 -65.89 -12.73 21.41
N PRO A 759 -66.81 -11.73 21.34
CA PRO A 759 -66.62 -10.34 20.85
C PRO A 759 -66.90 -9.28 21.96
N PRO A 760 -67.38 -8.04 21.71
CA PRO A 760 -66.89 -6.88 20.90
C PRO A 760 -66.83 -5.54 21.72
N ILE A 761 -66.42 -4.40 21.10
CA ILE A 761 -67.17 -3.11 20.98
C ILE A 761 -66.29 -1.93 20.47
N LEU A 762 -66.74 -1.32 19.35
CA LEU A 762 -66.77 0.10 18.84
C LEU A 762 -65.61 1.10 19.08
N ARG A 763 -65.32 2.12 18.23
CA ARG A 763 -65.70 2.57 16.87
C ARG A 763 -64.74 3.69 16.41
N VAL A 764 -64.70 3.89 15.09
CA VAL A 764 -63.97 4.90 14.29
C VAL A 764 -64.69 6.26 14.24
N ALA A 765 -63.94 7.36 14.03
CA ALA A 765 -64.43 8.56 13.34
C ALA A 765 -63.37 9.12 12.36
N ARG A 766 -63.86 9.62 11.22
CA ARG A 766 -63.17 10.04 10.00
C ARG A 766 -63.71 11.43 9.64
N ILE A 767 -62.88 12.44 9.35
CA ILE A 767 -63.31 13.65 8.61
C ILE A 767 -62.17 14.14 7.69
N THR A 768 -62.55 14.38 6.44
CA THR A 768 -61.85 15.06 5.34
C THR A 768 -62.36 16.50 5.19
N ALA A 769 -61.52 17.47 4.80
CA ALA A 769 -61.81 18.55 3.82
C ALA A 769 -60.67 19.59 3.74
N ALA A 770 -60.53 20.20 2.55
CA ALA A 770 -59.45 21.10 2.09
C ALA A 770 -59.77 22.62 2.25
N PRO A 771 -59.26 23.55 1.40
CA PRO A 771 -58.16 24.49 1.63
C PRO A 771 -58.60 25.97 1.72
N LYS A 772 -57.70 26.91 2.07
CA LYS A 772 -57.88 28.36 1.80
C LYS A 772 -56.55 29.14 1.78
N ALA A 773 -56.49 30.12 0.89
CA ALA A 773 -55.36 31.01 0.62
C ALA A 773 -55.62 32.47 1.08
N TYR A 774 -54.52 33.20 1.33
CA TYR A 774 -54.29 34.68 1.31
C TYR A 774 -55.07 35.59 2.31
N PRO A 775 -54.53 36.78 2.72
CA PRO A 775 -53.93 37.82 1.86
C PRO A 775 -52.62 38.52 2.33
N GLN A 776 -52.15 39.38 1.43
CA GLN A 776 -51.00 40.29 1.43
C GLN A 776 -51.01 41.34 2.56
N ASN A 777 -49.80 41.75 2.97
CA ASN A 777 -49.32 43.13 2.89
C ASN A 777 -47.79 43.13 2.74
#